data_AF-A0AAD8CLD1-F1
#
_entry.id   AF-A0AAD8CLD1-F1
#
_cell.length_a   1.000
_cell.length_b   1.000
_cell.length_c   1.000
_cell.angle_alpha   90.00
_cell.angle_beta   90.00
_cell.angle_gamma   90.00
#
_symmetry.space_group_name_H-M   'P 1'
#
loop_
_entity.id
_entity.type
_entity.pdbx_description
1 polymer ?
#
loop_
_entity_poly.entity_id
_entity_poly.type
_entity_poly.pdbx_seq_one_letter_code
_entity_poly.pdbx_strand_id
1 'polypeptide(L)'
;MLLSMCAVIGGILLTFSVNEGLCSDFNPDYEYYAEYGNETISCPLTVTIEGNGSVSFSAGGSVGSQLTFHCPSGHYPYPVSRRTCQSSGEWSRMRSPQGRTVRTASCRELRCPPQLSFENGLFFPRQASFAPGETLHFECQTGSTLRGSAVRNCTHRGTWTGHTPVCEDGVNDCPNPGIPVASLKTGSRYSVGDRVQYRCQSGLVLIGSKERECLERGEWSGTDPACYSRFVFDSPEEVASFFGSSLSAVMDVSTSDKPQHASYGRRVQITDDGKLNIYILLDASGSISTKDFEEAKNATISLIEKLDTYEVRMSFEIISYASEVKQIVSMMDPVVSTDMDSVLELLSDFKHSEHVGKTGTNLRAALEKVYETMAFLKQREPKLFNETRHVLLILTDGKSNTGGNPLPALSKIRSLLGIEKGRDSNKRDDYLDVYVFGVGDNVDQEELNSMASKKSKEKHVFLLKDNQDLRRVFDEMIQDSSSSVCGIARDVTAKSAGDSKHFGNMTHPWHVQVHIPQHIESVGAKCMGSILSENWVLTAAHCFREYDVQNPEKVSITHGGDVGVKAASIEMHPEYKVRALQSRGIKEFYDYDIALIKLKNKIKISEKARPICLPCTQAASRALKKVSTATCQDHEKELLNRNEVLSGFISEEKIKKEQDQKITDKKTTYIQHGDKLCTCVEKAMEARIYENVTRVSEVVTDRFLCTGGSSLFKESITCKGDSGGSLFIQKKRRYFQVGVISWGTMDVCDLRDTPPANARDFHISIFKVLPWLQKHLASDIDFLPKTELKEGEELISMCEK
;
A
#
# COMPACT_ATOMS: atom_id res chain seq x y z
N MET A 1 -52.28 -22.41 15.30
CA MET A 1 -53.12 -21.59 16.20
C MET A 1 -52.18 -20.94 17.20
N LEU A 2 -52.14 -19.60 17.20
CA LEU A 2 -51.72 -18.71 18.29
C LEU A 2 -50.32 -18.91 18.91
N LEU A 3 -49.33 -18.20 18.35
CA LEU A 3 -48.40 -17.42 19.18
C LEU A 3 -49.07 -16.07 19.42
N SER A 4 -49.53 -15.86 20.65
CA SER A 4 -50.22 -14.66 21.10
C SER A 4 -49.21 -13.59 21.46
N MET A 5 -49.39 -12.40 20.91
CA MET A 5 -48.98 -11.15 21.54
C MET A 5 -49.61 -11.06 22.94
N CYS A 6 -48.86 -10.58 23.93
CA CYS A 6 -49.44 -9.98 25.12
C CYS A 6 -48.79 -8.64 25.37
N ALA A 7 -49.62 -7.61 25.31
CA ALA A 7 -49.34 -6.25 25.72
C ALA A 7 -49.25 -6.15 27.25
N VAL A 8 -48.48 -5.17 27.69
CA VAL A 8 -48.29 -4.75 29.08
C VAL A 8 -49.56 -4.04 29.58
N ILE A 9 -49.93 -4.25 30.85
CA ILE A 9 -50.21 -3.20 31.88
C ILE A 9 -50.63 -3.87 33.20
N GLY A 10 -49.85 -3.59 34.26
CA GLY A 10 -50.31 -3.14 35.59
C GLY A 10 -51.04 -4.10 36.54
N GLY A 11 -50.40 -4.43 37.67
CA GLY A 11 -51.04 -4.94 38.89
C GLY A 11 -50.30 -6.15 39.50
N ILE A 12 -49.18 -5.96 40.20
CA ILE A 12 -49.05 -5.82 41.68
C ILE A 12 -49.13 -7.16 42.47
N LEU A 13 -48.11 -7.33 43.35
CA LEU A 13 -47.92 -8.23 44.52
C LEU A 13 -47.58 -9.72 44.20
N LEU A 14 -46.31 -10.18 44.35
CA LEU A 14 -45.61 -10.62 45.60
C LEU A 14 -46.37 -11.78 46.30
N THR A 15 -45.85 -12.94 46.74
CA THR A 15 -44.52 -13.50 47.05
C THR A 15 -44.69 -14.95 47.60
N PHE A 16 -43.59 -15.74 47.68
CA PHE A 16 -43.30 -16.95 48.50
C PHE A 16 -44.00 -18.29 48.13
N SER A 17 -43.28 -19.35 47.69
CA SER A 17 -42.34 -20.27 48.36
C SER A 17 -43.01 -21.28 49.31
N VAL A 18 -43.05 -22.57 48.94
CA VAL A 18 -42.71 -23.74 49.81
C VAL A 18 -42.27 -24.92 48.92
N ASN A 19 -41.28 -25.65 49.41
CA ASN A 19 -40.53 -26.77 48.83
C ASN A 19 -41.02 -28.13 49.38
N GLU A 20 -40.56 -29.21 48.75
CA GLU A 20 -40.40 -30.61 49.23
C GLU A 20 -41.50 -31.68 49.08
N GLY A 21 -41.06 -32.87 48.61
CA GLY A 21 -41.68 -34.19 48.80
C GLY A 21 -41.96 -34.98 47.50
N LEU A 22 -41.01 -35.59 46.78
CA LEU A 22 -40.34 -36.91 46.94
C LEU A 22 -41.21 -38.19 46.76
N CYS A 23 -40.90 -38.90 45.65
CA CYS A 23 -40.92 -40.35 45.34
C CYS A 23 -42.20 -41.21 45.11
N SER A 24 -42.24 -41.74 43.88
CA SER A 24 -42.46 -43.15 43.46
C SER A 24 -43.90 -43.70 43.48
N ASP A 25 -44.41 -44.51 42.55
CA ASP A 25 -43.82 -45.32 41.48
C ASP A 25 -44.96 -45.78 40.51
N PHE A 26 -44.58 -46.20 39.30
CA PHE A 26 -45.26 -47.20 38.43
C PHE A 26 -46.57 -46.92 37.66
N ASN A 27 -46.36 -46.58 36.37
CA ASN A 27 -46.85 -47.18 35.09
C ASN A 27 -48.30 -47.69 34.94
N PRO A 28 -48.96 -47.32 33.81
CA PRO A 28 -49.29 -48.36 32.83
C PRO A 28 -49.13 -47.97 31.35
N ASP A 29 -48.64 -48.94 30.58
CA ASP A 29 -49.08 -49.39 29.25
C ASP A 29 -49.29 -48.40 28.09
N TYR A 30 -48.26 -48.40 27.23
CA TYR A 30 -48.28 -48.45 25.76
C TYR A 30 -49.60 -48.20 25.00
N GLU A 31 -49.63 -47.10 24.25
CA GLU A 31 -50.36 -47.01 22.97
C GLU A 31 -49.46 -46.30 21.94
N TYR A 32 -49.07 -47.03 20.89
CA TYR A 32 -48.08 -46.62 19.88
C TYR A 32 -48.76 -45.83 18.76
N TYR A 33 -48.65 -44.50 18.78
CA TYR A 33 -48.82 -43.68 17.57
C TYR A 33 -47.45 -43.43 16.95
N ALA A 34 -47.24 -43.95 15.74
CA ALA A 34 -46.05 -43.71 14.95
C ALA A 34 -45.95 -42.22 14.58
N GLU A 35 -45.07 -41.50 15.28
CA GLU A 35 -44.66 -40.15 14.91
C GLU A 35 -43.71 -40.27 13.71
N TYR A 36 -44.16 -39.88 12.52
CA TYR A 36 -43.28 -39.67 11.37
C TYR A 36 -42.34 -38.52 11.71
N GLY A 37 -41.18 -38.86 12.26
CA GLY A 37 -40.05 -37.96 12.36
C GLY A 37 -39.74 -37.44 10.95
N ASN A 38 -39.93 -36.14 10.75
CA ASN A 38 -39.53 -35.46 9.54
C ASN A 38 -37.99 -35.44 9.52
N GLU A 39 -37.36 -36.50 9.00
CA GLU A 39 -35.92 -36.58 8.86
C GLU A 39 -35.46 -35.37 8.05
N THR A 40 -34.73 -34.47 8.70
CA THR A 40 -34.13 -33.32 8.03
C THR A 40 -33.10 -33.86 7.05
N ILE A 41 -33.46 -33.86 5.77
CA ILE A 41 -32.60 -34.34 4.67
C ILE A 41 -31.26 -33.60 4.75
N SER A 42 -30.18 -34.36 4.97
CA SER A 42 -28.83 -33.82 5.10
C SER A 42 -27.81 -34.70 4.40
N CYS A 43 -26.80 -34.07 3.81
CA CYS A 43 -25.70 -34.75 3.15
C CYS A 43 -24.70 -35.33 4.16
N PRO A 44 -24.08 -36.48 3.85
CA PRO A 44 -23.16 -37.15 4.77
C PRO A 44 -21.90 -36.32 5.02
N LEU A 45 -21.44 -36.28 6.28
CA LEU A 45 -20.22 -35.60 6.71
C LEU A 45 -18.96 -36.48 6.63
N THR A 46 -19.11 -37.76 6.29
CA THR A 46 -18.01 -38.75 6.20
C THR A 46 -17.20 -38.65 4.90
N VAL A 47 -17.25 -37.51 4.22
CA VAL A 47 -16.53 -37.31 2.95
C VAL A 47 -15.04 -37.11 3.22
N THR A 48 -14.20 -37.88 2.53
CA THR A 48 -12.74 -37.81 2.60
C THR A 48 -12.13 -37.48 1.24
N ILE A 49 -10.88 -37.05 1.26
CA ILE A 49 -10.05 -36.81 0.08
C ILE A 49 -8.73 -37.57 0.24
N GLU A 50 -8.33 -38.32 -0.79
CA GLU A 50 -7.07 -39.05 -0.79
C GLU A 50 -5.87 -38.10 -0.93
N GLY A 51 -4.69 -38.48 -0.43
CA GLY A 51 -3.46 -37.69 -0.55
C GLY A 51 -3.27 -36.64 0.54
N ASN A 52 -3.58 -37.00 1.79
CA ASN A 52 -3.40 -36.16 2.99
C ASN A 52 -4.13 -34.80 2.94
N GLY A 53 -5.24 -34.73 2.22
CA GLY A 53 -6.12 -33.56 2.25
C GLY A 53 -7.10 -33.60 3.42
N SER A 54 -7.71 -32.46 3.71
CA SER A 54 -8.78 -32.32 4.70
C SER A 54 -10.06 -31.78 4.04
N VAL A 55 -11.18 -31.87 4.76
CA VAL A 55 -12.50 -31.46 4.27
C VAL A 55 -13.14 -30.53 5.28
N SER A 56 -13.74 -29.45 4.79
CA SER A 56 -14.49 -28.49 5.60
C SER A 56 -15.91 -28.31 5.06
N PHE A 57 -16.84 -27.97 5.94
CA PHE A 57 -18.25 -27.79 5.63
C PHE A 57 -18.72 -26.42 6.10
N SER A 58 -19.43 -25.68 5.25
CA SER A 58 -19.93 -24.35 5.62
C SER A 58 -21.10 -24.40 6.61
N ALA A 59 -22.01 -25.36 6.47
CA ALA A 59 -23.17 -25.54 7.34
C ALA A 59 -23.45 -27.03 7.60
N GLY A 60 -22.38 -27.79 7.86
CA GLY A 60 -22.46 -29.23 8.05
C GLY A 60 -23.06 -29.94 6.83
N GLY A 61 -24.07 -30.77 7.06
CA GLY A 61 -24.77 -31.53 6.02
C GLY A 61 -26.06 -30.89 5.53
N SER A 62 -26.44 -29.70 5.99
CA SER A 62 -27.73 -29.10 5.60
C SER A 62 -27.83 -28.87 4.09
N VAL A 63 -29.04 -28.95 3.52
CA VAL A 63 -29.27 -28.65 2.09
C VAL A 63 -28.77 -27.24 1.78
N GLY A 64 -27.96 -27.12 0.72
CA GLY A 64 -27.27 -25.87 0.36
C GLY A 64 -25.90 -25.68 1.02
N SER A 65 -25.53 -26.49 2.02
CA SER A 65 -24.18 -26.51 2.60
C SER A 65 -23.13 -26.77 1.52
N GLN A 66 -21.95 -26.20 1.69
CA GLN A 66 -20.82 -26.35 0.80
C GLN A 66 -19.70 -27.12 1.49
N LEU A 67 -19.29 -28.21 0.86
CA LEU A 67 -18.09 -28.96 1.20
C LEU A 67 -16.91 -28.40 0.41
N THR A 68 -15.80 -28.12 1.07
CA THR A 68 -14.55 -27.65 0.44
C THR A 68 -13.41 -28.59 0.77
N PHE A 69 -12.68 -29.02 -0.26
CA PHE A 69 -11.49 -29.86 -0.16
C PHE A 69 -10.24 -29.01 0.01
N HIS A 70 -9.41 -29.36 0.98
CA HIS A 70 -8.13 -28.72 1.26
C HIS A 70 -6.99 -29.68 0.98
N CYS A 71 -6.00 -29.25 0.21
CA CYS A 71 -4.83 -30.06 -0.11
C CYS A 71 -3.55 -29.45 0.48
N PRO A 72 -2.53 -30.29 0.75
CA PRO A 72 -1.23 -29.81 1.20
C PRO A 72 -0.58 -28.89 0.16
N SER A 73 0.42 -28.11 0.59
CA SER A 73 1.16 -27.21 -0.30
C SER A 73 1.74 -27.97 -1.51
N GLY A 74 1.72 -27.33 -2.68
CA GLY A 74 2.11 -27.95 -3.95
C GLY A 74 1.12 -28.97 -4.50
N HIS A 75 -0.06 -29.13 -3.89
CA HIS A 75 -1.12 -30.03 -4.37
C HIS A 75 -2.44 -29.29 -4.56
N TYR A 76 -3.32 -29.85 -5.40
CA TYR A 76 -4.66 -29.32 -5.66
C TYR A 76 -5.74 -30.41 -5.57
N PRO A 77 -6.97 -30.03 -5.20
CA PRO A 77 -8.09 -30.97 -5.13
C PRO A 77 -8.59 -31.32 -6.52
N TYR A 78 -8.62 -32.61 -6.85
CA TYR A 78 -9.17 -33.12 -8.11
C TYR A 78 -10.42 -33.98 -7.85
N PRO A 79 -11.48 -33.85 -8.67
CA PRO A 79 -11.58 -33.01 -9.87
C PRO A 79 -12.14 -31.60 -9.62
N VAL A 80 -12.67 -31.34 -8.42
CA VAL A 80 -13.30 -30.08 -8.04
C VAL A 80 -12.82 -29.68 -6.65
N SER A 81 -12.76 -28.39 -6.37
CA SER A 81 -12.42 -27.84 -5.05
C SER A 81 -13.60 -27.82 -4.08
N ARG A 82 -14.84 -27.73 -4.60
CA ARG A 82 -16.06 -27.60 -3.79
C ARG A 82 -17.21 -28.48 -4.29
N ARG A 83 -18.09 -28.90 -3.38
CA ARG A 83 -19.36 -29.56 -3.66
C ARG A 83 -20.50 -28.88 -2.89
N THR A 84 -21.71 -28.95 -3.41
CA THR A 84 -22.91 -28.38 -2.77
C THR A 84 -23.89 -29.50 -2.40
N CYS A 85 -24.45 -29.44 -1.20
CA CYS A 85 -25.46 -30.38 -0.74
C CYS A 85 -26.79 -30.10 -1.44
N GLN A 86 -27.32 -31.10 -2.15
CA GLN A 86 -28.55 -30.98 -2.93
C GLN A 86 -29.77 -31.31 -2.07
N SER A 87 -30.97 -30.90 -2.52
CA SER A 87 -32.24 -31.22 -1.85
C SER A 87 -32.55 -32.72 -1.78
N SER A 88 -31.81 -33.54 -2.54
CA SER A 88 -31.85 -34.99 -2.47
C SER A 88 -31.08 -35.58 -1.29
N GLY A 89 -30.34 -34.78 -0.52
CA GLY A 89 -29.42 -35.28 0.52
C GLY A 89 -28.10 -35.83 -0.05
N GLU A 90 -27.82 -35.59 -1.34
CA GLU A 90 -26.56 -35.97 -1.96
C GLU A 90 -25.69 -34.74 -2.28
N TRP A 91 -24.38 -34.92 -2.11
CA TRP A 91 -23.40 -33.92 -2.57
C TRP A 91 -23.33 -33.89 -4.10
N SER A 92 -23.26 -32.69 -4.68
CA SER A 92 -23.15 -32.47 -6.13
C SER A 92 -22.10 -33.38 -6.80
N ARG A 93 -22.43 -33.94 -7.97
CA ARG A 93 -21.56 -34.90 -8.68
C ARG A 93 -20.22 -34.28 -9.06
N MET A 94 -19.15 -35.03 -8.87
CA MET A 94 -17.80 -34.63 -9.26
C MET A 94 -17.55 -35.00 -10.72
N ARG A 95 -17.17 -34.02 -11.55
CA ARG A 95 -16.85 -34.21 -12.97
C ARG A 95 -15.44 -33.67 -13.25
N SER A 96 -14.67 -34.41 -14.03
CA SER A 96 -13.37 -33.94 -14.53
C SER A 96 -13.54 -32.75 -15.48
N PRO A 97 -12.46 -31.99 -15.75
CA PRO A 97 -12.47 -30.95 -16.78
C PRO A 97 -12.87 -31.45 -18.18
N GLN A 98 -12.79 -32.77 -18.45
CA GLN A 98 -13.26 -33.39 -19.70
C GLN A 98 -14.69 -33.97 -19.57
N GLY A 99 -15.43 -33.64 -18.51
CA GLY A 99 -16.83 -34.05 -18.30
C GLY A 99 -17.04 -35.46 -17.73
N ARG A 100 -15.96 -36.19 -17.41
CA ARG A 100 -16.05 -37.57 -16.89
C ARG A 100 -16.39 -37.58 -15.40
N THR A 101 -17.35 -38.40 -14.99
CA THR A 101 -17.70 -38.54 -13.57
C THR A 101 -16.56 -39.20 -12.79
N VAL A 102 -16.16 -38.60 -11.68
CA VAL A 102 -15.12 -39.13 -10.77
C VAL A 102 -15.78 -39.49 -9.44
N ARG A 103 -15.45 -40.65 -8.87
CA ARG A 103 -16.06 -41.14 -7.63
C ARG A 103 -15.30 -40.72 -6.38
N THR A 104 -13.97 -40.74 -6.42
CA THR A 104 -13.09 -40.39 -5.30
C THR A 104 -12.37 -39.08 -5.58
N ALA A 105 -12.35 -38.19 -4.60
CA ALA A 105 -11.54 -36.97 -4.67
C ALA A 105 -10.10 -37.31 -4.24
N SER A 106 -9.11 -36.71 -4.89
CA SER A 106 -7.71 -36.86 -4.50
C SER A 106 -6.93 -35.57 -4.66
N CYS A 107 -5.98 -35.34 -3.75
CA CYS A 107 -4.99 -34.29 -3.86
C CYS A 107 -3.92 -34.72 -4.86
N ARG A 108 -3.80 -33.97 -5.95
CA ARG A 108 -2.81 -34.22 -7.00
C ARG A 108 -1.72 -33.17 -6.94
N GLU A 109 -0.49 -33.60 -7.17
CA GLU A 109 0.68 -32.71 -7.24
C GLU A 109 0.52 -31.70 -8.39
N LEU A 110 0.86 -30.43 -8.13
CA LEU A 110 0.97 -29.38 -9.14
C LEU A 110 2.21 -29.65 -10.00
N ARG A 111 1.99 -29.69 -11.31
CA ARG A 111 3.05 -29.93 -12.30
C ARG A 111 3.03 -28.83 -13.35
N CYS A 112 4.22 -28.46 -13.82
CA CYS A 112 4.33 -27.43 -14.84
C CYS A 112 3.98 -27.99 -16.22
N PRO A 113 3.27 -27.21 -17.06
CA PRO A 113 2.90 -27.64 -18.40
C PRO A 113 4.11 -27.71 -19.33
N PRO A 114 4.07 -28.57 -20.36
CA PRO A 114 5.19 -28.73 -21.29
C PRO A 114 5.27 -27.60 -22.32
N GLN A 115 6.44 -27.40 -22.90
CA GLN A 115 6.58 -26.62 -24.14
C GLN A 115 6.10 -27.46 -25.33
N LEU A 116 5.11 -26.97 -26.07
CA LEU A 116 4.54 -27.71 -27.21
C LEU A 116 5.31 -27.45 -28.52
N SER A 117 5.77 -26.22 -28.71
CA SER A 117 6.50 -25.78 -29.90
C SER A 117 7.42 -24.62 -29.57
N PHE A 118 8.52 -24.48 -30.29
CA PHE A 118 9.48 -23.38 -30.15
C PHE A 118 10.07 -23.10 -31.54
N GLU A 119 9.97 -21.86 -32.00
CA GLU A 119 10.39 -21.45 -33.33
C GLU A 119 11.88 -21.07 -33.34
N ASN A 120 12.57 -21.36 -34.45
CA ASN A 120 13.97 -20.99 -34.71
C ASN A 120 14.95 -21.43 -33.60
N GLY A 121 14.64 -22.54 -32.94
CA GLY A 121 15.42 -23.08 -31.84
C GLY A 121 14.97 -24.48 -31.43
N LEU A 122 15.58 -24.98 -30.36
CA LEU A 122 15.30 -26.27 -29.76
C LEU A 122 15.16 -26.13 -28.24
N PHE A 123 14.41 -27.05 -27.63
CA PHE A 123 14.23 -27.12 -26.19
C PHE A 123 14.36 -28.56 -25.70
N PHE A 124 14.83 -28.72 -24.47
CA PHE A 124 15.01 -30.04 -23.83
C PHE A 124 14.89 -29.96 -22.30
N PRO A 125 14.46 -31.03 -21.62
CA PRO A 125 13.97 -32.30 -22.18
C PRO A 125 12.54 -32.21 -22.74
N ARG A 126 12.16 -33.13 -23.64
CA ARG A 126 10.79 -33.23 -24.16
C ARG A 126 9.97 -34.15 -23.27
N GLN A 127 9.20 -33.56 -22.35
CA GLN A 127 8.34 -34.28 -21.42
C GLN A 127 6.89 -33.80 -21.53
N ALA A 128 5.93 -34.61 -21.06
CA ALA A 128 4.51 -34.26 -21.07
C ALA A 128 4.09 -33.34 -19.90
N SER A 129 4.86 -33.33 -18.81
CA SER A 129 4.66 -32.51 -17.62
C SER A 129 5.94 -32.51 -16.79
N PHE A 130 6.20 -31.46 -16.04
CA PHE A 130 7.41 -31.34 -15.22
C PHE A 130 7.06 -31.27 -13.73
N ALA A 131 7.80 -32.01 -12.92
CA ALA A 131 7.71 -31.96 -11.47
C ALA A 131 8.43 -30.71 -10.92
N PRO A 132 8.04 -30.22 -9.73
CA PRO A 132 8.73 -29.10 -9.09
C PRO A 132 10.24 -29.34 -8.98
N GLY A 133 11.05 -28.36 -9.35
CA GLY A 133 12.51 -28.42 -9.36
C GLY A 133 13.13 -28.91 -10.68
N GLU A 134 12.35 -29.46 -11.61
CA GLU A 134 12.84 -29.81 -12.94
C GLU A 134 13.05 -28.57 -13.82
N THR A 135 13.99 -28.67 -14.75
CA THR A 135 14.42 -27.55 -15.60
C THR A 135 14.14 -27.80 -17.07
N LEU A 136 13.87 -26.71 -17.78
CA LEU A 136 13.64 -26.67 -19.22
C LEU A 136 14.61 -25.69 -19.86
N HIS A 137 15.39 -26.19 -20.81
CA HIS A 137 16.45 -25.47 -21.51
C HIS A 137 16.01 -25.08 -22.92
N PHE A 138 16.45 -23.91 -23.37
CA PHE A 138 16.18 -23.36 -24.69
C PHE A 138 17.46 -22.90 -25.37
N GLU A 139 17.59 -23.22 -26.64
CA GLU A 139 18.74 -22.86 -27.47
C GLU A 139 18.25 -22.40 -28.86
N CYS A 140 18.78 -21.28 -29.34
CA CYS A 140 18.43 -20.75 -30.65
C CYS A 140 19.33 -21.34 -31.74
N GLN A 141 18.80 -21.41 -32.97
CA GLN A 141 19.60 -21.76 -34.13
C GLN A 141 20.68 -20.69 -34.40
N THR A 142 21.76 -21.11 -35.07
CA THR A 142 22.88 -20.23 -35.41
C THR A 142 22.40 -19.02 -36.20
N GLY A 143 22.77 -17.82 -35.76
CA GLY A 143 22.38 -16.55 -36.38
C GLY A 143 21.15 -15.87 -35.74
N SER A 144 20.42 -16.55 -34.85
CA SER A 144 19.36 -15.96 -34.05
C SER A 144 19.81 -15.66 -32.61
N THR A 145 19.29 -14.59 -32.02
CA THR A 145 19.59 -14.20 -30.63
C THR A 145 18.46 -14.61 -29.69
N LEU A 146 18.79 -15.23 -28.55
CA LEU A 146 17.79 -15.60 -27.53
C LEU A 146 17.41 -14.38 -26.68
N ARG A 147 16.12 -14.04 -26.69
CA ARG A 147 15.48 -13.09 -25.77
C ARG A 147 14.63 -13.84 -24.75
N GLY A 148 14.68 -13.47 -23.47
CA GLY A 148 13.98 -14.16 -22.39
C GLY A 148 14.88 -15.17 -21.67
N SER A 149 14.28 -16.12 -20.95
CA SER A 149 15.04 -17.02 -20.06
C SER A 149 15.49 -18.30 -20.77
N ALA A 150 16.81 -18.46 -20.92
CA ALA A 150 17.44 -19.65 -21.53
C ALA A 150 17.16 -20.95 -20.74
N VAL A 151 16.99 -20.82 -19.43
CA VAL A 151 16.66 -21.92 -18.52
C VAL A 151 15.49 -21.49 -17.66
N ARG A 152 14.47 -22.34 -17.57
CA ARG A 152 13.30 -22.14 -16.72
C ARG A 152 13.19 -23.30 -15.74
N ASN A 153 12.83 -23.00 -14.49
CA ASN A 153 12.64 -24.01 -13.44
C ASN A 153 11.15 -24.11 -13.10
N CYS A 154 10.65 -25.34 -12.94
CA CYS A 154 9.29 -25.61 -12.51
C CYS A 154 9.13 -25.33 -11.01
N THR A 155 8.24 -24.40 -10.67
CA THR A 155 7.96 -24.04 -9.28
C THR A 155 7.00 -25.03 -8.63
N HIS A 156 6.97 -25.07 -7.29
CA HIS A 156 5.97 -25.82 -6.53
C HIS A 156 4.53 -25.31 -6.73
N ARG A 157 4.35 -24.12 -7.35
CA ARG A 157 3.04 -23.55 -7.70
C ARG A 157 2.56 -24.00 -9.09
N GLY A 158 3.31 -24.85 -9.79
CA GLY A 158 2.97 -25.31 -11.14
C GLY A 158 3.22 -24.27 -12.24
N THR A 159 4.04 -23.25 -11.96
CA THR A 159 4.44 -22.19 -12.90
C THR A 159 5.92 -22.30 -13.25
N TRP A 160 6.32 -21.67 -14.36
CA TRP A 160 7.72 -21.62 -14.78
C TRP A 160 8.36 -20.28 -14.43
N THR A 161 9.56 -20.32 -13.85
CA THR A 161 10.34 -19.10 -13.57
C THR A 161 10.77 -18.37 -14.84
N GLY A 162 11.07 -17.08 -14.72
CA GLY A 162 11.61 -16.27 -15.82
C GLY A 162 10.61 -15.94 -16.93
N HIS A 163 11.12 -15.38 -18.03
CA HIS A 163 10.33 -14.91 -19.16
C HIS A 163 10.25 -15.93 -20.29
N THR A 164 9.18 -15.86 -21.08
CA THR A 164 9.02 -16.67 -22.30
C THR A 164 10.24 -16.48 -23.22
N PRO A 165 10.98 -17.56 -23.53
CA PRO A 165 12.12 -17.49 -24.42
C PRO A 165 11.65 -17.33 -25.86
N VAL A 166 12.41 -16.56 -26.63
CA VAL A 166 12.15 -16.23 -28.04
C VAL A 166 13.48 -16.18 -28.78
N CYS A 167 13.52 -16.80 -29.96
CA CYS A 167 14.64 -16.64 -30.88
C CYS A 167 14.31 -15.55 -31.89
N GLU A 168 15.08 -14.46 -31.85
CA GLU A 168 14.92 -13.29 -32.70
C GLU A 168 15.95 -13.32 -33.83
N ASP A 169 15.49 -13.11 -35.07
CA ASP A 169 16.33 -13.04 -36.27
C ASP A 169 16.54 -11.59 -36.77
N GLY A 170 15.79 -10.62 -36.23
CA GLY A 170 15.97 -9.19 -36.49
C GLY A 170 15.50 -8.73 -37.88
N VAL A 171 14.75 -9.57 -38.60
CA VAL A 171 14.35 -9.31 -40.00
C VAL A 171 12.96 -8.64 -40.10
N ASN A 172 12.15 -8.69 -39.04
CA ASN A 172 10.75 -8.31 -39.07
C ASN A 172 10.45 -6.92 -38.48
N ASP A 173 9.31 -6.32 -38.86
CA ASP A 173 8.87 -5.02 -38.35
C ASP A 173 8.50 -5.07 -36.85
N CYS A 174 7.84 -6.15 -36.42
CA CYS A 174 7.61 -6.45 -35.01
C CYS A 174 8.50 -7.60 -34.53
N PRO A 175 8.93 -7.57 -33.25
CA PRO A 175 9.73 -8.67 -32.68
C PRO A 175 8.93 -9.96 -32.64
N ASN A 176 9.57 -11.12 -32.65
CA ASN A 176 8.85 -12.38 -32.51
C ASN A 176 8.05 -12.40 -31.18
N PRO A 177 6.70 -12.58 -31.23
CA PRO A 177 5.86 -12.51 -30.04
C PRO A 177 6.02 -13.73 -29.11
N GLY A 178 6.74 -14.76 -29.55
CA GLY A 178 7.04 -15.96 -28.75
C GLY A 178 5.88 -16.94 -28.64
N ILE A 179 6.18 -18.11 -28.07
CA ILE A 179 5.23 -19.19 -27.84
C ILE A 179 5.26 -19.59 -26.37
N PRO A 180 4.29 -19.14 -25.55
CA PRO A 180 4.16 -19.56 -24.16
C PRO A 180 4.04 -21.09 -24.01
N VAL A 181 4.43 -21.61 -22.85
CA VAL A 181 4.24 -23.02 -22.47
C VAL A 181 2.76 -23.43 -22.57
N ALA A 182 2.48 -24.70 -22.86
CA ALA A 182 1.13 -25.23 -23.10
C ALA A 182 0.31 -24.51 -24.19
N SER A 183 0.93 -23.64 -25.00
CA SER A 183 0.24 -22.90 -26.05
C SER A 183 0.71 -23.32 -27.45
N LEU A 184 -0.18 -23.10 -28.41
CA LEU A 184 0.08 -23.21 -29.85
C LEU A 184 -0.15 -21.84 -30.46
N LYS A 185 0.85 -21.34 -31.19
CA LYS A 185 0.76 -20.11 -31.98
C LYS A 185 0.47 -20.45 -33.44
N THR A 186 -0.35 -19.64 -34.08
CA THR A 186 -0.59 -19.64 -35.52
C THR A 186 -0.25 -18.26 -36.07
N GLY A 187 0.43 -18.22 -37.22
CA GLY A 187 1.03 -17.01 -37.78
C GLY A 187 2.54 -16.95 -37.52
N SER A 188 3.32 -16.83 -38.60
CA SER A 188 4.80 -16.87 -38.60
C SER A 188 5.42 -15.70 -39.35
N ARG A 189 4.61 -14.72 -39.78
CA ARG A 189 5.05 -13.44 -40.35
C ARG A 189 4.75 -12.34 -39.35
N TYR A 190 5.68 -11.40 -39.19
CA TYR A 190 5.62 -10.35 -38.18
C TYR A 190 5.78 -8.95 -38.81
N SER A 191 5.28 -8.78 -40.03
CA SER A 191 5.20 -7.47 -40.69
C SER A 191 4.03 -6.65 -40.15
N VAL A 192 4.08 -5.33 -40.32
CA VAL A 192 2.97 -4.44 -39.90
C VAL A 192 1.63 -4.90 -40.50
N GLY A 193 0.63 -5.07 -39.63
CA GLY A 193 -0.70 -5.58 -39.96
C GLY A 193 -0.86 -7.10 -39.89
N ASP A 194 0.23 -7.86 -39.74
CA ASP A 194 0.15 -9.31 -39.54
C ASP A 194 -0.45 -9.65 -38.16
N ARG A 195 -1.15 -10.79 -38.10
CA ARG A 195 -1.83 -11.27 -36.90
C ARG A 195 -1.35 -12.65 -36.49
N VAL A 196 -1.22 -12.85 -35.19
CA VAL A 196 -0.97 -14.15 -34.57
C VAL A 196 -2.12 -14.53 -33.67
N GLN A 197 -2.48 -15.82 -33.67
CA GLN A 197 -3.50 -16.37 -32.78
C GLN A 197 -2.94 -17.48 -31.91
N TYR A 198 -3.37 -17.50 -30.65
CA TYR A 198 -2.93 -18.44 -29.64
C TYR A 198 -4.08 -19.34 -29.18
N ARG A 199 -3.74 -20.61 -28.91
CA ARG A 199 -4.65 -21.59 -28.31
C ARG A 199 -3.92 -22.38 -27.24
N CYS A 200 -4.56 -22.58 -26.09
CA CYS A 200 -4.03 -23.43 -25.03
C CYS A 200 -4.37 -24.91 -25.28
N GLN A 201 -3.53 -25.78 -24.73
CA GLN A 201 -3.80 -27.21 -24.66
C GLN A 201 -5.11 -27.49 -23.90
N SER A 202 -5.79 -28.56 -24.28
CA SER A 202 -7.07 -28.96 -23.69
C SER A 202 -7.02 -29.03 -22.17
N GLY A 203 -7.94 -28.32 -21.50
CA GLY A 203 -8.07 -28.29 -20.04
C GLY A 203 -7.40 -27.10 -19.37
N LEU A 204 -6.59 -26.32 -20.08
CA LEU A 204 -6.05 -25.03 -19.63
C LEU A 204 -6.88 -23.86 -20.17
N VAL A 205 -6.83 -22.74 -19.46
CA VAL A 205 -7.52 -21.49 -19.81
C VAL A 205 -6.50 -20.47 -20.32
N LEU A 206 -6.84 -19.77 -21.40
CA LEU A 206 -6.02 -18.69 -21.95
C LEU A 206 -6.30 -17.39 -21.20
N ILE A 207 -5.29 -16.87 -20.52
CA ILE A 207 -5.25 -15.52 -19.96
C ILE A 207 -4.46 -14.62 -20.91
N GLY A 208 -4.91 -13.38 -21.09
CA GLY A 208 -4.32 -12.41 -22.00
C GLY A 208 -4.99 -12.37 -23.38
N SER A 209 -4.21 -12.08 -24.42
CA SER A 209 -4.74 -11.86 -25.77
C SER A 209 -4.74 -13.13 -26.61
N LYS A 210 -5.93 -13.57 -27.02
CA LYS A 210 -6.10 -14.70 -27.93
C LYS A 210 -5.56 -14.41 -29.33
N GLU A 211 -5.69 -13.17 -29.78
CA GLU A 211 -5.17 -12.67 -31.06
C GLU A 211 -4.36 -11.39 -30.80
N ARG A 212 -3.24 -11.22 -31.51
CA ARG A 212 -2.39 -10.02 -31.47
C ARG A 212 -2.05 -9.59 -32.89
N GLU A 213 -1.97 -8.29 -33.11
CA GLU A 213 -1.67 -7.66 -34.39
C GLU A 213 -0.39 -6.82 -34.27
N CYS A 214 0.49 -6.90 -35.28
CA CYS A 214 1.67 -6.04 -35.35
C CYS A 214 1.25 -4.63 -35.77
N LEU A 215 1.43 -3.66 -34.88
CA LEU A 215 1.05 -2.27 -35.09
C LEU A 215 2.14 -1.52 -35.87
N GLU A 216 1.77 -0.40 -36.50
CA GLU A 216 2.70 0.48 -37.26
C GLU A 216 3.89 0.98 -36.42
N ARG A 217 3.76 0.97 -35.09
CA ARG A 217 4.83 1.36 -34.16
C ARG A 217 5.88 0.27 -33.91
N GLY A 218 5.78 -0.89 -34.58
CA GLY A 218 6.67 -2.04 -34.37
C GLY A 218 6.38 -2.79 -33.06
N GLU A 219 5.17 -2.65 -32.51
CA GLU A 219 4.74 -3.31 -31.28
C GLU A 219 3.51 -4.18 -31.50
N TRP A 220 3.42 -5.29 -30.76
CA TRP A 220 2.22 -6.13 -30.77
C TRP A 220 1.10 -5.52 -29.94
N SER A 221 -0.11 -5.55 -30.48
CA SER A 221 -1.33 -5.20 -29.76
C SER A 221 -1.63 -6.20 -28.64
N GLY A 222 -2.37 -5.75 -27.63
CA GLY A 222 -2.78 -6.59 -26.52
C GLY A 222 -1.64 -7.00 -25.59
N THR A 223 -1.99 -7.75 -24.55
CA THR A 223 -1.06 -8.37 -23.60
C THR A 223 -0.60 -9.77 -24.06
N ASP A 224 0.56 -10.20 -23.55
CA ASP A 224 1.12 -11.53 -23.81
C ASP A 224 0.18 -12.64 -23.28
N PRO A 225 -0.07 -13.72 -24.04
CA PRO A 225 -0.92 -14.80 -23.57
C PRO A 225 -0.18 -15.72 -22.59
N ALA A 226 -0.93 -16.30 -21.67
CA ALA A 226 -0.48 -17.37 -20.78
C ALA A 226 -1.56 -18.44 -20.66
N CYS A 227 -1.13 -19.70 -20.55
CA CYS A 227 -2.04 -20.83 -20.34
C CYS A 227 -1.95 -21.29 -18.89
N TYR A 228 -3.02 -21.07 -18.12
CA TYR A 228 -3.09 -21.49 -16.74
C TYR A 228 -4.00 -22.70 -16.55
N SER A 229 -3.64 -23.53 -15.58
CA SER A 229 -4.56 -24.51 -15.01
C SER A 229 -5.53 -23.78 -14.07
N ARG A 230 -6.73 -24.33 -13.90
CA ARG A 230 -7.75 -23.78 -12.97
C ARG A 230 -7.30 -23.77 -11.50
N PHE A 231 -6.23 -24.48 -11.18
CA PHE A 231 -5.70 -24.66 -9.83
C PHE A 231 -4.38 -23.94 -9.59
N VAL A 232 -3.93 -23.13 -10.56
CA VAL A 232 -2.68 -22.35 -10.46
C VAL A 232 -3.05 -20.91 -10.13
N PHE A 233 -2.35 -20.37 -9.12
CA PHE A 233 -2.49 -18.99 -8.66
C PHE A 233 -1.17 -18.26 -8.82
N ASP A 234 -1.27 -16.96 -9.09
CA ASP A 234 -0.14 -16.05 -9.10
C ASP A 234 0.47 -15.95 -7.69
N SER A 235 1.78 -15.68 -7.60
CA SER A 235 2.37 -15.34 -6.30
C SER A 235 2.12 -13.88 -5.96
N PRO A 236 1.90 -13.54 -4.68
CA PRO A 236 1.76 -12.14 -4.27
C PRO A 236 2.89 -11.22 -4.74
N GLU A 237 4.12 -11.71 -4.76
CA GLU A 237 5.30 -10.94 -5.20
C GLU A 237 5.23 -10.59 -6.69
N GLU A 238 4.84 -11.56 -7.52
CA GLU A 238 4.65 -11.35 -8.96
C GLU A 238 3.51 -10.36 -9.20
N VAL A 239 2.38 -10.52 -8.51
CA VAL A 239 1.24 -9.62 -8.63
C VAL A 239 1.61 -8.21 -8.17
N ALA A 240 2.28 -8.05 -7.03
CA ALA A 240 2.73 -6.76 -6.52
C ALA A 240 3.69 -6.08 -7.50
N SER A 241 4.58 -6.84 -8.15
CA SER A 241 5.48 -6.30 -9.17
C SER A 241 4.73 -5.84 -10.42
N PHE A 242 3.86 -6.68 -11.01
CA PHE A 242 3.13 -6.33 -12.23
C PHE A 242 2.09 -5.23 -12.00
N PHE A 243 1.28 -5.36 -10.95
CA PHE A 243 0.27 -4.37 -10.59
C PHE A 243 0.92 -3.07 -10.12
N GLY A 244 1.93 -3.17 -9.26
CA GLY A 244 2.69 -2.01 -8.76
C GLY A 244 3.39 -1.26 -9.88
N SER A 245 4.05 -1.93 -10.81
CA SER A 245 4.70 -1.27 -11.96
C SER A 245 3.71 -0.65 -12.93
N SER A 246 2.64 -1.37 -13.32
CA SER A 246 1.60 -0.84 -14.22
C SER A 246 0.89 0.38 -13.59
N LEU A 247 0.49 0.29 -12.32
CA LEU A 247 -0.18 1.38 -11.63
C LEU A 247 0.77 2.55 -11.33
N SER A 248 2.02 2.29 -10.93
CA SER A 248 3.02 3.35 -10.74
C SER A 248 3.30 4.07 -12.04
N ALA A 249 3.35 3.35 -13.17
CA ALA A 249 3.54 3.98 -14.46
C ALA A 249 2.35 4.88 -14.83
N VAL A 250 1.12 4.52 -14.43
CA VAL A 250 -0.06 5.40 -14.51
C VAL A 250 0.05 6.61 -13.58
N MET A 251 0.68 6.45 -12.40
CA MET A 251 0.80 7.48 -11.36
C MET A 251 2.09 8.33 -11.45
N ASP A 252 2.97 8.07 -12.41
CA ASP A 252 4.29 8.71 -12.49
C ASP A 252 4.16 10.16 -13.01
N VAL A 253 4.18 11.10 -12.06
CA VAL A 253 4.35 12.54 -12.33
C VAL A 253 5.86 12.80 -12.41
N SER A 254 6.52 12.30 -13.46
CA SER A 254 7.95 12.45 -13.59
C SER A 254 8.29 13.91 -13.94
N THR A 255 8.96 14.62 -13.03
CA THR A 255 9.62 15.91 -13.28
C THR A 255 11.09 15.74 -13.69
N SER A 256 11.58 14.51 -13.84
CA SER A 256 12.99 14.21 -14.12
C SER A 256 13.19 13.45 -15.42
N ASP A 257 13.95 14.05 -16.35
CA ASP A 257 14.39 13.49 -17.64
C ASP A 257 15.38 12.31 -17.55
N LYS A 258 15.42 11.58 -16.43
CA LYS A 258 16.31 10.41 -16.33
C LYS A 258 15.62 9.16 -16.90
N PRO A 259 16.26 8.44 -17.83
CA PRO A 259 15.74 7.17 -18.32
C PRO A 259 15.88 6.14 -17.19
N GLN A 260 14.80 5.87 -16.46
CA GLN A 260 14.72 4.63 -15.70
C GLN A 260 14.34 3.51 -16.68
N HIS A 261 15.04 2.38 -16.58
CA HIS A 261 14.69 1.16 -17.29
C HIS A 261 13.37 0.62 -16.74
N ALA A 262 12.23 1.10 -17.24
CA ALA A 262 10.95 0.46 -17.02
C ALA A 262 10.98 -0.90 -17.73
N SER A 263 11.31 -1.96 -16.98
CA SER A 263 11.27 -3.34 -17.50
C SER A 263 9.83 -3.79 -17.79
N TYR A 264 8.83 -3.12 -17.23
CA TYR A 264 7.40 -3.44 -17.36
C TYR A 264 6.56 -2.17 -17.43
N GLY A 265 5.58 -2.13 -18.33
CA GLY A 265 4.60 -1.05 -18.43
C GLY A 265 4.96 0.13 -19.34
N ARG A 266 3.92 0.88 -19.74
CA ARG A 266 4.00 2.09 -20.57
C ARG A 266 4.31 3.33 -19.71
N ARG A 267 5.14 4.28 -20.17
CA ARG A 267 5.34 5.55 -19.45
C ARG A 267 4.10 6.43 -19.64
N VAL A 268 3.40 6.76 -18.56
CA VAL A 268 2.20 7.57 -18.62
C VAL A 268 2.44 8.90 -17.93
N GLN A 269 2.53 9.98 -18.71
CA GLN A 269 2.61 11.30 -18.13
C GLN A 269 1.22 11.73 -17.64
N ILE A 270 1.07 11.89 -16.34
CA ILE A 270 0.02 12.71 -15.75
C ILE A 270 0.56 14.15 -15.76
N THR A 271 -0.19 15.09 -16.32
CA THR A 271 0.14 16.53 -16.28
C THR A 271 0.27 17.00 -14.82
N ASP A 272 0.95 18.12 -14.54
CA ASP A 272 1.20 18.58 -13.16
C ASP A 272 -0.07 18.75 -12.28
N ASP A 273 -1.23 18.92 -12.92
CA ASP A 273 -2.56 18.98 -12.26
C ASP A 273 -3.43 17.72 -12.44
N GLY A 274 -2.89 16.66 -13.05
CA GLY A 274 -3.68 15.53 -13.52
C GLY A 274 -4.32 14.74 -12.38
N LYS A 275 -5.62 14.47 -12.56
CA LYS A 275 -6.49 13.79 -11.63
C LYS A 275 -6.63 12.32 -12.01
N LEU A 276 -6.67 11.45 -11.01
CA LEU A 276 -6.93 10.03 -11.16
C LEU A 276 -8.25 9.67 -10.48
N ASN A 277 -9.17 9.07 -11.24
CA ASN A 277 -10.40 8.53 -10.70
C ASN A 277 -10.26 7.01 -10.53
N ILE A 278 -10.44 6.52 -9.31
CA ILE A 278 -10.33 5.10 -8.97
C ILE A 278 -11.72 4.56 -8.58
N TYR A 279 -12.17 3.55 -9.31
CA TYR A 279 -13.43 2.86 -9.11
C TYR A 279 -13.12 1.47 -8.55
N ILE A 280 -13.63 1.13 -7.38
CA ILE A 280 -13.38 -0.16 -6.73
C ILE A 280 -14.72 -0.90 -6.58
N LEU A 281 -14.81 -2.08 -7.18
CA LEU A 281 -15.98 -2.95 -7.12
C LEU A 281 -15.68 -4.15 -6.22
N LEU A 282 -16.45 -4.28 -5.13
CA LEU A 282 -16.35 -5.35 -4.15
C LEU A 282 -17.54 -6.31 -4.28
N ASP A 283 -17.27 -7.55 -4.66
CA ASP A 283 -18.29 -8.59 -4.72
C ASP A 283 -18.71 -9.04 -3.31
N ALA A 284 -19.99 -8.89 -2.99
CA ALA A 284 -20.61 -9.35 -1.75
C ALA A 284 -21.73 -10.38 -2.03
N SER A 285 -21.68 -11.03 -3.18
CA SER A 285 -22.67 -12.01 -3.58
C SER A 285 -22.59 -13.29 -2.75
N GLY A 286 -23.59 -14.17 -2.91
CA GLY A 286 -23.68 -15.41 -2.13
C GLY A 286 -22.56 -16.43 -2.43
N SER A 287 -21.71 -16.19 -3.43
CA SER A 287 -20.51 -16.99 -3.67
C SER A 287 -19.31 -16.58 -2.81
N ILE A 288 -19.36 -15.39 -2.21
CA ILE A 288 -18.35 -14.82 -1.32
C ILE A 288 -18.81 -15.00 0.13
N SER A 289 -17.93 -15.53 0.99
CA SER A 289 -18.26 -15.66 2.41
C SER A 289 -18.13 -14.31 3.13
N THR A 290 -18.84 -14.13 4.24
CA THR A 290 -18.68 -12.93 5.10
C THR A 290 -17.21 -12.70 5.47
N LYS A 291 -16.46 -13.78 5.76
CA LYS A 291 -15.03 -13.69 6.09
C LYS A 291 -14.23 -13.19 4.89
N ASP A 292 -14.43 -13.78 3.71
CA ASP A 292 -13.71 -13.39 2.49
C ASP A 292 -14.01 -11.94 2.10
N PHE A 293 -15.26 -11.50 2.24
CA PHE A 293 -15.65 -10.11 2.00
C PHE A 293 -14.91 -9.15 2.94
N GLU A 294 -14.89 -9.42 4.25
CA GLU A 294 -14.19 -8.57 5.21
C GLU A 294 -12.68 -8.56 4.98
N GLU A 295 -12.08 -9.68 4.57
CA GLU A 295 -10.66 -9.73 4.19
C GLU A 295 -10.37 -8.94 2.91
N ALA A 296 -11.21 -9.05 1.88
CA ALA A 296 -11.11 -8.24 0.66
C ALA A 296 -11.29 -6.74 0.94
N LYS A 297 -12.21 -6.38 1.84
CA LYS A 297 -12.43 -5.01 2.32
C LYS A 297 -11.19 -4.47 3.03
N ASN A 298 -10.59 -5.26 3.92
CA ASN A 298 -9.37 -4.89 4.62
C ASN A 298 -8.17 -4.77 3.68
N ALA A 299 -8.04 -5.65 2.69
CA ALA A 299 -7.02 -5.52 1.65
C ALA A 299 -7.24 -4.25 0.82
N THR A 300 -8.49 -3.91 0.49
CA THR A 300 -8.85 -2.67 -0.19
C THR A 300 -8.49 -1.44 0.64
N ILE A 301 -8.74 -1.46 1.95
CA ILE A 301 -8.26 -0.42 2.88
C ILE A 301 -6.74 -0.28 2.73
N SER A 302 -5.96 -1.36 2.91
CA SER A 302 -4.49 -1.33 2.74
C SER A 302 -4.05 -0.75 1.39
N LEU A 303 -4.74 -1.08 0.29
CA LEU A 303 -4.46 -0.51 -1.02
C LEU A 303 -4.70 1.00 -1.03
N ILE A 304 -5.86 1.47 -0.58
CA ILE A 304 -6.22 2.90 -0.60
C ILE A 304 -5.26 3.69 0.30
N GLU A 305 -4.96 3.17 1.49
CA GLU A 305 -3.92 3.70 2.38
C GLU A 305 -2.58 3.84 1.68
N LYS A 306 -2.24 2.88 0.82
CA LYS A 306 -1.00 2.90 0.06
C LYS A 306 -1.04 3.90 -1.10
N LEU A 307 -2.14 3.98 -1.82
CA LEU A 307 -2.34 4.93 -2.91
C LEU A 307 -2.28 6.38 -2.42
N ASP A 308 -2.73 6.64 -1.19
CA ASP A 308 -2.65 7.96 -0.57
C ASP A 308 -1.21 8.48 -0.44
N THR A 309 -0.20 7.60 -0.41
CA THR A 309 1.22 7.97 -0.30
C THR A 309 1.80 8.58 -1.59
N TYR A 310 1.17 8.34 -2.73
CA TYR A 310 1.58 8.89 -4.03
C TYR A 310 1.20 10.38 -4.15
N GLU A 311 1.93 11.08 -5.03
CA GLU A 311 1.80 12.52 -5.26
C GLU A 311 0.58 12.92 -6.11
N VAL A 312 -0.12 11.95 -6.69
CA VAL A 312 -1.28 12.17 -7.57
C VAL A 312 -2.55 12.45 -6.76
N ARG A 313 -3.37 13.42 -7.21
CA ARG A 313 -4.70 13.68 -6.65
C ARG A 313 -5.68 12.61 -7.13
N MET A 314 -6.32 11.94 -6.17
CA MET A 314 -7.21 10.81 -6.42
C MET A 314 -8.63 11.12 -5.96
N SER A 315 -9.62 10.61 -6.69
CA SER A 315 -11.01 10.50 -6.26
C SER A 315 -11.42 9.04 -6.27
N PHE A 316 -12.21 8.62 -5.27
CA PHE A 316 -12.66 7.24 -5.10
C PHE A 316 -14.17 7.10 -5.31
N GLU A 317 -14.56 6.07 -6.05
CA GLU A 317 -15.91 5.52 -6.11
C GLU A 317 -15.79 4.07 -5.64
N ILE A 318 -16.42 3.74 -4.52
CA ILE A 318 -16.36 2.38 -3.97
C ILE A 318 -17.76 1.81 -3.94
N ILE A 319 -17.93 0.68 -4.61
CA ILE A 319 -19.21 0.05 -4.83
C ILE A 319 -19.12 -1.40 -4.35
N SER A 320 -20.04 -1.79 -3.49
CA SER A 320 -20.28 -3.20 -3.19
C SER A 320 -21.50 -3.69 -3.97
N TYR A 321 -21.45 -4.88 -4.54
CA TYR A 321 -22.54 -5.42 -5.33
C TYR A 321 -22.85 -6.89 -5.01
N ALA A 322 -24.13 -7.21 -5.10
CA ALA A 322 -24.67 -8.57 -5.06
C ALA A 322 -25.85 -8.65 -6.04
N SER A 323 -27.07 -8.99 -5.62
CA SER A 323 -28.25 -8.83 -6.49
C SER A 323 -28.52 -7.36 -6.83
N GLU A 324 -28.17 -6.47 -5.91
CA GLU A 324 -28.31 -5.02 -5.98
C GLU A 324 -26.96 -4.35 -5.75
N VAL A 325 -26.88 -3.07 -6.10
CA VAL A 325 -25.67 -2.26 -6.00
C VAL A 325 -25.78 -1.32 -4.80
N LYS A 326 -24.71 -1.24 -4.00
CA LYS A 326 -24.57 -0.31 -2.88
C LYS A 326 -23.32 0.54 -3.09
N GLN A 327 -23.49 1.85 -3.20
CA GLN A 327 -22.37 2.78 -3.22
C GLN A 327 -21.93 3.04 -1.77
N ILE A 328 -20.69 2.70 -1.45
CA ILE A 328 -20.06 2.99 -0.16
C ILE A 328 -19.50 4.41 -0.19
N VAL A 329 -18.80 4.75 -1.28
CA VAL A 329 -18.24 6.07 -1.53
C VAL A 329 -18.66 6.50 -2.93
N SER A 330 -19.16 7.73 -3.05
CA SER A 330 -19.63 8.29 -4.33
C SER A 330 -18.82 9.50 -4.74
N MET A 331 -18.28 9.51 -5.97
CA MET A 331 -17.61 10.68 -6.56
C MET A 331 -18.57 11.83 -6.88
N MET A 332 -19.88 11.62 -6.75
CA MET A 332 -20.85 12.72 -6.81
C MET A 332 -20.73 13.63 -5.58
N ASP A 333 -20.17 13.13 -4.47
CA ASP A 333 -19.74 13.92 -3.33
C ASP A 333 -18.21 14.13 -3.36
N PRO A 334 -17.72 15.28 -3.87
CA PRO A 334 -16.29 15.53 -3.97
C PRO A 334 -15.61 15.73 -2.60
N VAL A 335 -16.35 16.12 -1.56
CA VAL A 335 -15.79 16.34 -0.22
C VAL A 335 -15.38 15.00 0.38
N VAL A 336 -16.26 14.01 0.27
CA VAL A 336 -16.02 12.66 0.76
C VAL A 336 -15.06 11.90 -0.15
N SER A 337 -15.28 11.89 -1.47
CA SER A 337 -14.51 11.03 -2.39
C SER A 337 -13.05 11.42 -2.59
N THR A 338 -12.63 12.62 -2.15
CA THR A 338 -11.23 13.07 -2.19
C THR A 338 -10.56 13.09 -0.83
N ASP A 339 -11.33 12.97 0.26
CA ASP A 339 -10.79 12.91 1.60
C ASP A 339 -10.57 11.46 2.05
N MET A 340 -9.30 11.08 2.13
CA MET A 340 -8.88 9.72 2.46
C MET A 340 -9.45 9.23 3.80
N ASP A 341 -9.49 10.08 4.82
CA ASP A 341 -9.97 9.68 6.14
C ASP A 341 -11.47 9.34 6.08
N SER A 342 -12.25 10.18 5.40
CA SER A 342 -13.68 9.94 5.13
C SER A 342 -13.91 8.67 4.31
N VAL A 343 -13.10 8.44 3.25
CA VAL A 343 -13.18 7.22 2.43
C VAL A 343 -12.95 5.96 3.26
N LEU A 344 -11.91 5.98 4.10
CA LEU A 344 -11.53 4.84 4.93
C LEU A 344 -12.55 4.58 6.05
N GLU A 345 -13.12 5.62 6.64
CA GLU A 345 -14.19 5.51 7.63
C GLU A 345 -15.42 4.81 7.03
N LEU A 346 -15.95 5.32 5.91
CA LEU A 346 -17.11 4.73 5.23
C LEU A 346 -16.86 3.28 4.81
N LEU A 347 -15.66 2.97 4.32
CA LEU A 347 -15.30 1.61 3.95
C LEU A 347 -15.16 0.69 5.16
N SER A 348 -14.63 1.18 6.29
CA SER A 348 -14.49 0.40 7.52
C SER A 348 -15.86 0.03 8.11
N ASP A 349 -16.80 0.97 8.07
CA ASP A 349 -18.15 0.84 8.62
C ASP A 349 -19.07 -0.07 7.79
N PHE A 350 -18.84 -0.19 6.49
CA PHE A 350 -19.63 -1.05 5.61
C PHE A 350 -19.47 -2.53 5.95
N LYS A 351 -20.57 -3.27 6.07
CA LYS A 351 -20.58 -4.70 6.45
C LYS A 351 -21.17 -5.55 5.35
N HIS A 352 -20.72 -6.80 5.25
CA HIS A 352 -21.33 -7.80 4.36
C HIS A 352 -22.86 -7.93 4.56
N SER A 353 -23.35 -7.73 5.79
CA SER A 353 -24.78 -7.79 6.12
C SER A 353 -25.64 -6.71 5.46
N GLU A 354 -25.05 -5.68 4.84
CA GLU A 354 -25.81 -4.69 4.06
C GLU A 354 -26.45 -5.28 2.79
N HIS A 355 -26.03 -6.49 2.38
CA HIS A 355 -26.62 -7.28 1.30
C HIS A 355 -27.49 -8.46 1.79
N VAL A 356 -28.03 -8.40 3.01
CA VAL A 356 -28.86 -9.50 3.57
C VAL A 356 -30.01 -9.88 2.62
N GLY A 357 -30.08 -11.18 2.31
CA GLY A 357 -31.10 -11.76 1.43
C GLY A 357 -30.88 -11.50 -0.07
N LYS A 358 -29.78 -10.86 -0.47
CA LYS A 358 -29.45 -10.52 -1.87
C LYS A 358 -28.22 -11.31 -2.29
N THR A 359 -28.41 -12.55 -2.73
CA THR A 359 -27.29 -13.48 -2.98
C THR A 359 -26.83 -13.56 -4.44
N GLY A 360 -27.49 -12.86 -5.37
CA GLY A 360 -27.10 -12.83 -6.78
C GLY A 360 -25.79 -12.10 -7.01
N THR A 361 -25.21 -12.23 -8.19
CA THR A 361 -23.95 -11.59 -8.60
C THR A 361 -24.21 -10.72 -9.84
N ASN A 362 -24.52 -9.44 -9.63
CA ASN A 362 -24.92 -8.48 -10.68
C ASN A 362 -23.82 -7.46 -11.02
N LEU A 363 -22.69 -7.94 -11.55
CA LEU A 363 -21.56 -7.08 -11.92
C LEU A 363 -21.92 -6.07 -13.02
N ARG A 364 -22.87 -6.42 -13.91
CA ARG A 364 -23.35 -5.50 -14.94
C ARG A 364 -23.93 -4.22 -14.32
N ALA A 365 -24.80 -4.34 -13.31
CA ALA A 365 -25.39 -3.17 -12.65
C ALA A 365 -24.32 -2.31 -11.95
N ALA A 366 -23.31 -2.93 -11.35
CA ALA A 366 -22.19 -2.20 -10.75
C ALA A 366 -21.40 -1.39 -11.79
N LEU A 367 -21.12 -1.98 -12.97
CA LEU A 367 -20.48 -1.28 -14.09
C LEU A 367 -21.38 -0.19 -14.70
N GLU A 368 -22.69 -0.42 -14.78
CA GLU A 368 -23.64 0.62 -15.19
C GLU A 368 -23.62 1.80 -14.22
N LYS A 369 -23.44 1.54 -12.91
CA LYS A 369 -23.28 2.61 -11.93
C LYS A 369 -21.99 3.41 -12.11
N VAL A 370 -20.87 2.74 -12.41
CA VAL A 370 -19.61 3.42 -12.78
C VAL A 370 -19.81 4.31 -14.01
N TYR A 371 -20.51 3.81 -15.03
CA TYR A 371 -20.83 4.59 -16.22
C TYR A 371 -21.65 5.85 -15.89
N GLU A 372 -22.67 5.75 -15.04
CA GLU A 372 -23.47 6.90 -14.61
C GLU A 372 -22.61 7.96 -13.91
N THR A 373 -21.74 7.55 -12.98
CA THR A 373 -20.81 8.46 -12.30
C THR A 373 -19.86 9.14 -13.29
N MET A 374 -19.28 8.39 -14.23
CA MET A 374 -18.41 8.99 -15.26
C MET A 374 -19.17 9.97 -16.16
N ALA A 375 -20.40 9.65 -16.56
CA ALA A 375 -21.22 10.52 -17.39
C ALA A 375 -21.54 11.84 -16.67
N PHE A 376 -21.85 11.77 -15.38
CA PHE A 376 -22.05 12.95 -14.53
C PHE A 376 -20.79 13.82 -14.44
N LEU A 377 -19.62 13.21 -14.19
CA LEU A 377 -18.35 13.95 -14.11
C LEU A 377 -18.00 14.63 -15.44
N LYS A 378 -18.22 13.94 -16.57
CA LYS A 378 -18.04 14.50 -17.92
C LYS A 378 -18.96 15.67 -18.19
N GLN A 379 -20.21 15.60 -17.73
CA GLN A 379 -21.18 16.68 -17.89
C GLN A 379 -20.79 17.92 -17.09
N ARG A 380 -20.26 17.72 -15.87
CA ARG A 380 -19.87 18.82 -14.97
C ARG A 380 -18.63 19.56 -15.44
N GLU A 381 -17.55 18.85 -15.77
CA GLU A 381 -16.27 19.44 -16.17
C GLU A 381 -15.65 18.66 -17.36
N PRO A 382 -16.13 18.89 -18.60
CA PRO A 382 -15.75 18.08 -19.76
C PRO A 382 -14.26 18.17 -20.13
N LYS A 383 -13.65 19.35 -19.94
CA LYS A 383 -12.21 19.55 -20.20
C LYS A 383 -11.37 18.71 -19.25
N LEU A 384 -11.60 18.86 -17.94
CA LEU A 384 -10.91 18.10 -16.92
C LEU A 384 -11.15 16.60 -17.08
N PHE A 385 -12.39 16.17 -17.36
CA PHE A 385 -12.72 14.77 -17.58
C PHE A 385 -11.92 14.14 -18.75
N ASN A 386 -11.74 14.86 -19.85
CA ASN A 386 -10.99 14.35 -21.00
C ASN A 386 -9.48 14.19 -20.72
N GLU A 387 -8.96 14.90 -19.71
CA GLU A 387 -7.59 14.82 -19.21
C GLU A 387 -7.44 13.85 -18.03
N THR A 388 -8.55 13.53 -17.36
CA THR A 388 -8.60 12.63 -16.20
C THR A 388 -8.40 11.18 -16.63
N ARG A 389 -7.56 10.44 -15.89
CA ARG A 389 -7.38 9.00 -16.09
C ARG A 389 -8.30 8.23 -15.17
N HIS A 390 -8.74 7.05 -15.61
CA HIS A 390 -9.69 6.21 -14.90
C HIS A 390 -9.10 4.82 -14.66
N VAL A 391 -9.12 4.37 -13.41
CA VAL A 391 -8.71 3.02 -13.00
C VAL A 391 -9.92 2.31 -12.40
N LEU A 392 -10.25 1.15 -12.91
CA LEU A 392 -11.32 0.28 -12.43
C LEU A 392 -10.71 -0.99 -11.84
N LEU A 393 -10.90 -1.20 -10.54
CA LEU A 393 -10.47 -2.38 -9.79
C LEU A 393 -11.70 -3.24 -9.50
N ILE A 394 -11.69 -4.49 -9.94
CA ILE A 394 -12.80 -5.43 -9.73
C ILE A 394 -12.29 -6.61 -8.90
N LEU A 395 -12.83 -6.78 -7.69
CA LEU A 395 -12.52 -7.90 -6.79
C LEU A 395 -13.73 -8.84 -6.78
N THR A 396 -13.60 -10.02 -7.40
CA THR A 396 -14.72 -10.94 -7.62
C THR A 396 -14.22 -12.37 -7.85
N ASP A 397 -15.11 -13.36 -7.74
CA ASP A 397 -14.86 -14.73 -8.21
C ASP A 397 -15.27 -14.97 -9.67
N GLY A 398 -15.80 -13.94 -10.35
CA GLY A 398 -16.18 -13.98 -11.77
C GLY A 398 -17.45 -14.78 -12.05
N LYS A 399 -18.32 -15.01 -11.07
CA LYS A 399 -19.55 -15.80 -11.27
C LYS A 399 -20.81 -14.94 -11.48
N SER A 400 -20.75 -13.99 -12.42
CA SER A 400 -21.91 -13.16 -12.74
C SER A 400 -23.10 -14.02 -13.15
N ASN A 401 -24.20 -13.93 -12.40
CA ASN A 401 -25.37 -14.81 -12.58
C ASN A 401 -26.71 -14.04 -12.63
N THR A 402 -26.71 -12.76 -12.25
CA THR A 402 -27.87 -11.87 -12.33
C THR A 402 -27.54 -10.61 -13.15
N GLY A 403 -28.55 -9.98 -13.76
CA GLY A 403 -28.35 -8.78 -14.60
C GLY A 403 -27.78 -9.03 -16.01
N GLY A 404 -27.34 -10.26 -16.32
CA GLY A 404 -26.84 -10.65 -17.62
C GLY A 404 -25.36 -10.30 -17.85
N ASN A 405 -24.92 -10.32 -19.10
CA ASN A 405 -23.50 -10.13 -19.44
C ASN A 405 -22.99 -8.73 -19.02
N PRO A 406 -21.84 -8.61 -18.30
CA PRO A 406 -21.25 -7.33 -17.89
C PRO A 406 -20.53 -6.55 -19.02
N LEU A 407 -20.07 -7.23 -20.08
CA LEU A 407 -19.28 -6.61 -21.16
C LEU A 407 -19.96 -5.44 -21.90
N PRO A 408 -21.29 -5.44 -22.14
CA PRO A 408 -21.98 -4.28 -22.71
C PRO A 408 -21.84 -3.01 -21.86
N ALA A 409 -21.86 -3.12 -20.53
CA ALA A 409 -21.68 -1.97 -19.64
C ALA A 409 -20.24 -1.43 -19.74
N LEU A 410 -19.25 -2.32 -19.75
CA LEU A 410 -17.85 -1.93 -19.96
C LEU A 410 -17.63 -1.28 -21.34
N SER A 411 -18.34 -1.74 -22.37
CA SER A 411 -18.32 -1.12 -23.70
C SER A 411 -18.89 0.30 -23.70
N LYS A 412 -19.92 0.58 -22.88
CA LYS A 412 -20.44 1.95 -22.71
C LYS A 412 -19.41 2.86 -22.06
N ILE A 413 -18.70 2.37 -21.03
CA ILE A 413 -17.60 3.10 -20.38
C ILE A 413 -16.51 3.46 -21.39
N ARG A 414 -16.03 2.49 -22.17
CA ARG A 414 -15.03 2.73 -23.21
C ARG A 414 -15.49 3.76 -24.24
N SER A 415 -16.73 3.65 -24.70
CA SER A 415 -17.33 4.60 -25.64
C SER A 415 -17.42 6.02 -25.06
N LEU A 416 -17.74 6.16 -23.77
CA LEU A 416 -17.83 7.46 -23.10
C LEU A 416 -16.49 8.19 -23.06
N LEU A 417 -15.40 7.43 -22.92
CA LEU A 417 -14.02 7.91 -22.91
C LEU A 417 -13.42 8.14 -24.31
N GLY A 418 -14.18 7.84 -25.37
CA GLY A 418 -13.69 7.92 -26.75
C GLY A 418 -12.66 6.84 -27.10
N ILE A 419 -12.72 5.69 -26.43
CA ILE A 419 -11.87 4.52 -26.74
C ILE A 419 -12.61 3.70 -27.80
N GLU A 420 -12.31 3.97 -29.06
CA GLU A 420 -12.95 3.33 -30.22
C GLU A 420 -12.32 1.96 -30.56
N LYS A 421 -13.13 1.08 -31.16
CA LYS A 421 -12.66 -0.18 -31.76
C LYS A 421 -12.26 0.08 -33.22
N GLY A 422 -11.00 0.43 -33.49
CA GLY A 422 -10.51 0.71 -34.84
C GLY A 422 -8.98 0.73 -34.96
N ARG A 423 -8.44 0.73 -36.19
CA ARG A 423 -6.98 0.67 -36.50
C ARG A 423 -6.14 1.77 -35.84
N ASP A 424 -6.76 2.86 -35.43
CA ASP A 424 -6.12 4.03 -34.81
C ASP A 424 -6.43 4.15 -33.29
N SER A 425 -6.82 3.03 -32.65
CA SER A 425 -7.27 2.93 -31.24
C SER A 425 -6.26 3.40 -30.17
N ASN A 426 -5.06 3.81 -30.57
CA ASN A 426 -3.93 4.08 -29.68
C ASN A 426 -3.94 5.46 -29.00
N LYS A 427 -4.82 6.40 -29.38
CA LYS A 427 -4.75 7.76 -28.80
C LYS A 427 -5.32 7.87 -27.38
N ARG A 428 -6.28 7.02 -27.00
CA ARG A 428 -6.99 7.15 -25.71
C ARG A 428 -7.09 5.88 -24.86
N ASP A 429 -6.55 4.75 -25.31
CA ASP A 429 -6.52 3.51 -24.50
C ASP A 429 -5.82 3.70 -23.15
N ASP A 430 -4.92 4.69 -23.11
CA ASP A 430 -4.17 5.11 -21.93
C ASP A 430 -5.00 5.74 -20.79
N TYR A 431 -6.27 6.08 -21.05
CA TYR A 431 -7.16 6.76 -20.10
C TYR A 431 -8.06 5.81 -19.30
N LEU A 432 -8.04 4.50 -19.60
CA LEU A 432 -8.77 3.49 -18.86
C LEU A 432 -7.89 2.26 -18.58
N ASP A 433 -7.74 1.91 -17.30
CA ASP A 433 -7.15 0.66 -16.87
C ASP A 433 -8.16 -0.14 -16.06
N VAL A 434 -8.42 -1.39 -16.47
CA VAL A 434 -9.36 -2.29 -15.80
C VAL A 434 -8.57 -3.46 -15.25
N TYR A 435 -8.34 -3.48 -13.94
CA TYR A 435 -7.70 -4.58 -13.22
C TYR A 435 -8.75 -5.47 -12.58
N VAL A 436 -8.56 -6.77 -12.68
CA VAL A 436 -9.50 -7.78 -12.19
C VAL A 436 -8.74 -8.76 -11.30
N PHE A 437 -9.10 -8.81 -10.03
CA PHE A 437 -8.55 -9.71 -9.02
C PHE A 437 -9.54 -10.83 -8.77
N GLY A 438 -9.19 -12.02 -9.24
CA GLY A 438 -9.88 -13.27 -8.95
C GLY A 438 -9.35 -13.89 -7.67
N VAL A 439 -10.17 -13.97 -6.62
CA VAL A 439 -9.74 -14.54 -5.34
C VAL A 439 -10.52 -15.82 -5.02
N GLY A 440 -9.80 -16.88 -4.68
CA GLY A 440 -10.37 -18.16 -4.25
C GLY A 440 -10.25 -19.31 -5.27
N ASP A 441 -10.56 -20.53 -4.83
CA ASP A 441 -10.32 -21.77 -5.59
C ASP A 441 -11.30 -22.04 -6.75
N ASN A 442 -12.28 -21.18 -6.99
CA ASN A 442 -13.32 -21.41 -7.98
C ASN A 442 -13.64 -20.14 -8.76
N VAL A 443 -12.60 -19.53 -9.32
CA VAL A 443 -12.69 -18.30 -10.11
C VAL A 443 -13.04 -18.63 -11.58
N ASP A 444 -13.97 -17.88 -12.17
CA ASP A 444 -14.22 -17.93 -13.62
C ASP A 444 -13.15 -17.12 -14.38
N GLN A 445 -12.03 -17.79 -14.65
CA GLN A 445 -10.88 -17.20 -15.35
C GLN A 445 -11.23 -16.64 -16.75
N GLU A 446 -12.25 -17.16 -17.44
CA GLU A 446 -12.64 -16.71 -18.76
C GLU A 446 -13.41 -15.39 -18.69
N GLU A 447 -14.36 -15.28 -17.76
CA GLU A 447 -15.08 -14.03 -17.50
C GLU A 447 -14.09 -12.93 -17.10
N LEU A 448 -13.19 -13.19 -16.14
CA LEU A 448 -12.20 -12.20 -15.68
C LEU A 448 -11.31 -11.69 -16.82
N ASN A 449 -10.78 -12.61 -17.65
CA ASN A 449 -9.93 -12.27 -18.79
C ASN A 449 -10.66 -11.50 -19.91
N SER A 450 -11.98 -11.62 -19.99
CA SER A 450 -12.78 -10.87 -20.96
C SER A 450 -12.97 -9.41 -20.57
N MET A 451 -12.92 -9.10 -19.27
CA MET A 451 -13.17 -7.77 -18.72
C MET A 451 -11.90 -6.93 -18.57
N ALA A 452 -10.80 -7.55 -18.13
CA ALA A 452 -9.55 -6.85 -17.88
C ALA A 452 -8.98 -6.15 -19.13
N SER A 453 -8.22 -5.08 -18.90
CA SER A 453 -7.47 -4.42 -19.97
C SER A 453 -6.44 -5.35 -20.61
N LYS A 454 -6.17 -5.16 -21.91
CA LYS A 454 -5.18 -5.94 -22.66
C LYS A 454 -4.17 -4.98 -23.25
N LYS A 455 -3.15 -4.63 -22.47
CA LYS A 455 -2.11 -3.69 -22.86
C LYS A 455 -0.76 -4.40 -23.01
N SER A 456 0.04 -3.91 -23.95
CA SER A 456 1.35 -4.51 -24.24
C SER A 456 2.26 -4.41 -23.01
N LYS A 457 2.96 -5.51 -22.69
CA LYS A 457 3.89 -5.62 -21.54
C LYS A 457 3.26 -5.38 -20.16
N GLU A 458 1.93 -5.44 -20.04
CA GLU A 458 1.20 -5.27 -18.78
C GLU A 458 0.28 -6.45 -18.50
N LYS A 459 0.01 -6.70 -17.21
CA LYS A 459 -0.92 -7.72 -16.73
C LYS A 459 -2.04 -7.05 -15.93
N HIS A 460 -3.29 -7.39 -16.24
CA HIS A 460 -4.48 -6.80 -15.61
C HIS A 460 -5.45 -7.85 -15.04
N VAL A 461 -5.14 -9.14 -15.18
CA VAL A 461 -5.87 -10.24 -14.52
C VAL A 461 -4.92 -10.86 -13.52
N PHE A 462 -5.34 -10.94 -12.27
CA PHE A 462 -4.56 -11.56 -11.21
C PHE A 462 -5.39 -12.62 -10.51
N LEU A 463 -4.83 -13.82 -10.35
CA LEU A 463 -5.50 -14.96 -9.73
C LEU A 463 -4.81 -15.28 -8.40
N LEU A 464 -5.50 -15.05 -7.30
CA LEU A 464 -4.96 -15.21 -5.96
C LEU A 464 -5.70 -16.33 -5.24
N LYS A 465 -4.96 -17.08 -4.43
CA LYS A 465 -5.50 -18.24 -3.73
C LYS A 465 -6.54 -17.84 -2.70
N ASP A 466 -6.26 -16.79 -1.95
CA ASP A 466 -7.09 -16.28 -0.87
C ASP A 466 -6.87 -14.77 -0.67
N ASN A 467 -7.66 -14.16 0.23
CA ASN A 467 -7.58 -12.73 0.49
C ASN A 467 -6.36 -12.34 1.34
N GLN A 468 -5.66 -13.29 1.96
CA GLN A 468 -4.39 -13.01 2.64
C GLN A 468 -3.29 -12.75 1.62
N ASP A 469 -3.23 -13.56 0.55
CA ASP A 469 -2.38 -13.31 -0.61
C ASP A 469 -2.68 -11.93 -1.22
N LEU A 470 -3.97 -11.54 -1.34
CA LEU A 470 -4.37 -10.19 -1.83
C LEU A 470 -3.85 -9.07 -0.92
N ARG A 471 -3.97 -9.22 0.39
CA ARG A 471 -3.42 -8.23 1.34
C ARG A 471 -1.90 -8.11 1.18
N ARG A 472 -1.21 -9.26 1.06
CA ARG A 472 0.24 -9.30 0.89
C ARG A 472 0.70 -8.59 -0.38
N VAL A 473 -0.04 -8.74 -1.49
CA VAL A 473 0.22 -7.99 -2.73
C VAL A 473 0.30 -6.49 -2.45
N PHE A 474 -0.71 -5.94 -1.78
CA PHE A 474 -0.79 -4.50 -1.54
C PHE A 474 0.26 -4.01 -0.54
N ASP A 475 0.62 -4.84 0.45
CA ASP A 475 1.72 -4.58 1.38
C ASP A 475 3.10 -4.60 0.69
N GLU A 476 3.26 -5.35 -0.40
CA GLU A 476 4.50 -5.47 -1.17
C GLU A 476 4.68 -4.39 -2.25
N MET A 477 3.60 -3.77 -2.74
CA MET A 477 3.65 -2.66 -3.72
C MET A 477 4.50 -1.45 -3.26
N ILE A 478 4.85 -1.36 -1.97
CA ILE A 478 5.63 -0.27 -1.37
C ILE A 478 7.10 -0.25 -1.81
N GLN A 479 7.62 -1.38 -2.32
CA GLN A 479 9.05 -1.58 -2.44
C GLN A 479 9.68 -0.80 -3.61
N ASP A 480 8.91 -0.43 -4.63
CA ASP A 480 9.45 0.00 -5.94
C ASP A 480 9.06 1.42 -6.41
N SER A 481 8.25 2.17 -5.64
CA SER A 481 7.77 3.48 -6.10
C SER A 481 8.79 4.61 -5.93
N SER A 482 9.58 4.83 -7.00
CA SER A 482 10.39 6.03 -7.31
C SER A 482 11.41 6.49 -6.26
N SER A 483 12.69 6.48 -6.64
CA SER A 483 13.85 6.81 -5.81
C SER A 483 13.94 8.27 -5.31
N SER A 484 12.90 9.11 -5.43
CA SER A 484 12.97 10.54 -5.07
C SER A 484 11.82 11.05 -4.20
N VAL A 485 10.85 10.22 -3.83
CA VAL A 485 9.69 10.67 -3.03
C VAL A 485 10.07 10.77 -1.55
N CYS A 486 9.90 11.97 -0.98
CA CYS A 486 10.27 12.28 0.40
C CYS A 486 9.27 11.77 1.45
N GLY A 487 9.64 11.64 2.72
CA GLY A 487 8.69 11.49 3.83
C GLY A 487 7.84 10.23 3.81
N ILE A 488 8.34 9.12 3.25
CA ILE A 488 7.67 7.80 3.29
C ILE A 488 8.37 6.93 4.34
N ALA A 489 7.61 6.31 5.23
CA ALA A 489 8.06 5.29 6.18
C ALA A 489 7.08 4.12 6.23
N ARG A 490 7.55 2.96 6.73
CA ARG A 490 6.67 1.81 7.01
C ARG A 490 6.17 1.92 8.44
N ASP A 491 4.91 2.35 8.58
CA ASP A 491 4.20 2.31 9.85
C ASP A 491 3.48 0.95 9.95
N VAL A 492 4.05 -0.01 10.66
CA VAL A 492 3.32 -1.25 10.97
C VAL A 492 2.27 -0.90 12.02
N THR A 493 1.02 -0.73 11.61
CA THR A 493 -0.08 -0.49 12.54
C THR A 493 -0.34 -1.73 13.40
N ALA A 494 -0.62 -1.52 14.69
CA ALA A 494 -0.91 -2.57 15.67
C ALA A 494 -2.10 -3.49 15.28
N LYS A 495 -2.96 -3.08 14.32
CA LYS A 495 -4.07 -3.90 13.79
C LYS A 495 -3.61 -5.05 12.88
N SER A 496 -2.35 -5.06 12.45
CA SER A 496 -1.76 -6.15 11.65
C SER A 496 -1.10 -7.23 12.52
N ALA A 497 -1.08 -7.05 13.85
CA ALA A 497 -0.43 -7.93 14.82
C ALA A 497 -1.28 -9.16 15.21
N GLY A 498 -1.91 -9.80 14.24
CA GLY A 498 -2.54 -11.11 14.42
C GLY A 498 -1.51 -12.25 14.51
N ASP A 499 -0.29 -12.03 14.00
CA ASP A 499 0.79 -13.00 14.05
C ASP A 499 1.91 -12.53 14.99
N SER A 500 1.81 -12.99 16.23
CA SER A 500 2.88 -12.95 17.22
C SER A 500 4.08 -13.77 16.74
N LYS A 501 5.02 -13.15 15.98
CA LYS A 501 6.44 -13.56 15.88
C LYS A 501 7.39 -12.63 15.13
N HIS A 502 6.93 -11.53 14.54
CA HIS A 502 7.82 -10.47 14.05
C HIS A 502 7.50 -9.16 14.76
N PHE A 503 8.35 -8.76 15.71
CA PHE A 503 8.49 -7.34 16.07
C PHE A 503 8.89 -6.61 14.77
N GLY A 504 7.91 -6.06 14.07
CA GLY A 504 8.10 -5.34 12.82
C GLY A 504 8.74 -4.00 13.12
N ASN A 505 10.06 -3.91 12.95
CA ASN A 505 10.82 -2.67 13.11
C ASN A 505 10.19 -1.57 12.23
N MET A 506 9.59 -0.57 12.86
CA MET A 506 9.21 0.68 12.22
C MET A 506 10.47 1.26 11.57
N THR A 507 10.46 1.45 10.25
CA THR A 507 11.62 2.03 9.57
C THR A 507 11.48 3.55 9.56
N HIS A 508 12.51 4.25 10.04
CA HIS A 508 12.63 5.70 9.94
C HIS A 508 13.71 6.02 8.89
N PRO A 509 13.39 5.92 7.59
CA PRO A 509 14.43 5.86 6.55
C PRO A 509 15.19 7.16 6.34
N TRP A 510 14.69 8.29 6.84
CA TRP A 510 15.43 9.56 6.84
C TRP A 510 16.38 9.69 8.02
N HIS A 511 16.21 8.90 9.09
CA HIS A 511 17.00 9.03 10.30
C HIS A 511 18.46 8.66 10.04
N VAL A 512 19.38 9.50 10.50
CA VAL A 512 20.81 9.22 10.49
C VAL A 512 21.45 9.50 11.84
N GLN A 513 22.53 8.79 12.11
CA GLN A 513 23.42 9.04 13.24
C GLN A 513 24.68 9.74 12.75
N VAL A 514 24.97 10.90 13.32
CA VAL A 514 26.14 11.71 13.01
C VAL A 514 27.20 11.45 14.08
N HIS A 515 28.30 10.83 13.67
CA HIS A 515 29.42 10.49 14.52
C HIS A 515 30.55 11.50 14.33
N ILE A 516 30.88 12.21 15.40
CA ILE A 516 31.86 13.29 15.39
C ILE A 516 33.03 12.87 16.29
N PRO A 517 34.22 12.62 15.75
CA PRO A 517 35.37 12.24 16.56
C PRO A 517 35.87 13.43 17.40
N GLN A 518 36.11 13.21 18.69
CA GLN A 518 36.72 14.18 19.60
C GLN A 518 38.22 13.91 19.82
N HIS A 519 38.94 14.95 20.22
CA HIS A 519 40.40 14.95 20.40
C HIS A 519 40.89 14.49 21.79
N ILE A 520 40.03 14.29 22.80
CA ILE A 520 40.40 13.96 24.20
C ILE A 520 39.30 13.06 24.85
N GLU A 521 39.70 12.22 25.83
CA GLU A 521 39.05 11.11 26.58
C GLU A 521 37.60 11.30 27.14
N SER A 522 36.68 11.92 26.39
CA SER A 522 35.24 11.79 26.58
C SER A 522 34.62 11.04 25.39
N VAL A 523 33.62 10.20 25.65
CA VAL A 523 32.85 9.46 24.63
C VAL A 523 32.41 10.46 23.54
N GLY A 524 32.81 10.22 22.29
CA GLY A 524 32.60 11.16 21.17
C GLY A 524 31.17 11.68 21.06
N ALA A 525 31.01 12.93 20.63
CA ALA A 525 29.71 13.55 20.47
C ALA A 525 28.88 12.80 19.42
N LYS A 526 27.75 12.22 19.86
CA LYS A 526 26.78 11.55 19.00
C LYS A 526 25.58 12.48 18.84
N CYS A 527 25.33 12.90 17.61
CA CYS A 527 24.12 13.63 17.22
C CYS A 527 23.28 12.80 16.26
N MET A 528 22.06 13.25 16.02
CA MET A 528 21.18 12.73 14.99
C MET A 528 21.08 13.70 13.83
N GLY A 529 20.48 13.24 12.74
CA GLY A 529 20.16 14.07 11.60
C GLY A 529 19.07 13.45 10.75
N SER A 530 18.86 14.07 9.60
CA SER A 530 17.84 13.69 8.63
C SER A 530 18.36 13.79 7.19
N ILE A 531 18.07 12.79 6.37
CA ILE A 531 18.37 12.81 4.93
C ILE A 531 17.41 13.80 4.27
N LEU A 532 17.94 14.81 3.56
CA LEU A 532 17.14 15.72 2.73
C LEU A 532 17.18 15.36 1.24
N SER A 533 18.29 14.80 0.77
CA SER A 533 18.49 14.30 -0.60
C SER A 533 19.60 13.25 -0.62
N GLU A 534 19.93 12.69 -1.79
CA GLU A 534 21.06 11.78 -1.95
C GLU A 534 22.41 12.38 -1.50
N ASN A 535 22.51 13.71 -1.47
CA ASN A 535 23.76 14.46 -1.22
C ASN A 535 23.80 15.19 0.12
N TRP A 536 22.66 15.37 0.80
CA TRP A 536 22.53 16.33 1.90
C TRP A 536 21.86 15.73 3.12
N VAL A 537 22.45 15.99 4.28
CA VAL A 537 21.91 15.68 5.61
C VAL A 537 21.75 16.98 6.39
N LEU A 538 20.63 17.10 7.11
CA LEU A 538 20.34 18.21 8.01
C LEU A 538 20.50 17.79 9.47
N THR A 539 21.15 18.64 10.27
CA THR A 539 21.38 18.44 11.70
C THR A 539 21.52 19.79 12.43
N ALA A 540 21.84 19.78 13.72
CA ALA A 540 22.10 20.98 14.53
C ALA A 540 23.55 21.46 14.39
N ALA A 541 23.79 22.76 14.54
CA ALA A 541 25.13 23.34 14.44
C ALA A 541 25.98 23.08 15.69
N HIS A 542 25.37 23.03 16.87
CA HIS A 542 26.07 22.83 18.13
C HIS A 542 26.81 21.49 18.20
N CYS A 543 26.39 20.50 17.40
CA CYS A 543 27.09 19.24 17.22
C CYS A 543 28.55 19.43 16.79
N PHE A 544 28.85 20.52 16.08
CA PHE A 544 30.18 20.83 15.55
C PHE A 544 30.90 21.96 16.31
N ARG A 545 30.36 22.42 17.45
CA ARG A 545 30.90 23.57 18.22
C ARG A 545 32.40 23.47 18.52
N GLU A 546 32.86 22.27 18.84
CA GLU A 546 34.25 21.98 19.24
C GLU A 546 35.01 21.18 18.17
N TYR A 547 34.46 21.13 16.96
CA TYR A 547 35.00 20.37 15.84
C TYR A 547 35.64 21.27 14.79
N ASP A 548 36.78 20.86 14.27
CA ASP A 548 37.42 21.54 13.14
C ASP A 548 36.73 21.17 11.82
N VAL A 549 35.80 22.02 11.39
CA VAL A 549 35.04 21.86 10.14
C VAL A 549 35.91 21.86 8.88
N GLN A 550 37.20 22.20 8.97
CA GLN A 550 38.15 22.07 7.84
C GLN A 550 38.55 20.62 7.53
N ASN A 551 38.25 19.69 8.45
CA ASN A 551 38.50 18.26 8.27
C ASN A 551 37.19 17.46 8.22
N PRO A 552 36.24 17.75 7.32
CA PRO A 552 34.90 17.16 7.34
C PRO A 552 34.92 15.63 7.17
N GLU A 553 35.93 15.05 6.52
CA GLU A 553 36.03 13.62 6.22
C GLU A 553 36.17 12.69 7.43
N LYS A 554 36.43 13.23 8.63
CA LYS A 554 36.40 12.44 9.87
C LYS A 554 34.99 12.30 10.45
N VAL A 555 34.03 13.13 10.02
CA VAL A 555 32.62 12.96 10.37
C VAL A 555 32.01 11.85 9.53
N SER A 556 31.43 10.85 10.20
CA SER A 556 30.71 9.76 9.55
C SER A 556 29.22 9.79 9.87
N ILE A 557 28.42 9.47 8.87
CA ILE A 557 26.97 9.48 8.90
C ILE A 557 26.51 8.04 8.68
N THR A 558 25.87 7.45 9.69
CA THR A 558 25.31 6.09 9.58
C THR A 558 23.83 6.18 9.24
N HIS A 559 23.40 5.45 8.21
CA HIS A 559 22.00 5.36 7.80
C HIS A 559 21.59 3.89 7.58
N GLY A 560 20.30 3.60 7.70
CA GLY A 560 19.73 2.29 7.37
C GLY A 560 20.25 1.09 8.19
N GLY A 561 20.80 1.32 9.38
CA GLY A 561 21.28 0.29 10.30
C GLY A 561 22.80 0.23 10.41
N ASP A 562 23.54 0.25 9.29
CA ASP A 562 24.99 -0.03 9.31
C ASP A 562 25.79 0.66 8.20
N VAL A 563 25.16 1.45 7.32
CA VAL A 563 25.84 2.04 6.15
C VAL A 563 26.40 3.41 6.52
N GLY A 564 27.73 3.49 6.61
CA GLY A 564 28.47 4.71 6.90
C GLY A 564 28.87 5.47 5.63
N VAL A 565 28.50 6.76 5.55
CA VAL A 565 28.95 7.71 4.51
C VAL A 565 29.78 8.82 5.18
N LYS A 566 30.74 9.40 4.47
CA LYS A 566 31.59 10.50 4.99
C LYS A 566 31.08 11.86 4.53
N ALA A 567 31.31 12.88 5.36
CA ALA A 567 31.08 14.27 4.95
C ALA A 567 32.17 14.76 3.97
N ALA A 568 31.76 15.62 3.05
CA ALA A 568 32.60 16.37 2.12
C ALA A 568 32.73 17.84 2.55
N SER A 569 31.67 18.44 3.08
CA SER A 569 31.69 19.75 3.74
C SER A 569 30.60 19.83 4.81
N ILE A 570 30.77 20.76 5.76
CA ILE A 570 29.82 21.06 6.83
C ILE A 570 29.54 22.57 6.78
N GLU A 571 28.30 22.92 6.51
CA GLU A 571 27.83 24.31 6.40
C GLU A 571 26.99 24.65 7.63
N MET A 572 27.55 25.39 8.58
CA MET A 572 26.78 25.94 9.70
C MET A 572 26.11 27.25 9.29
N HIS A 573 24.96 27.57 9.89
CA HIS A 573 24.34 28.88 9.66
C HIS A 573 25.30 30.01 10.08
N PRO A 574 25.53 31.05 9.25
CA PRO A 574 26.53 32.08 9.53
C PRO A 574 26.23 32.93 10.78
N GLU A 575 24.95 33.01 11.16
CA GLU A 575 24.51 33.72 12.37
C GLU A 575 24.58 32.86 13.65
N TYR A 576 24.86 31.56 13.53
CA TYR A 576 25.01 30.69 14.69
C TYR A 576 26.21 31.10 15.54
N LYS A 577 25.93 31.60 16.75
CA LYS A 577 26.94 32.08 17.70
C LYS A 577 26.56 31.73 19.12
N VAL A 578 26.88 30.51 19.55
CA VAL A 578 26.54 29.99 20.89
C VAL A 578 27.04 30.85 22.06
N ARG A 579 28.09 31.66 21.85
CA ARG A 579 28.67 32.53 22.88
C ARG A 579 28.33 34.02 22.71
N ALA A 580 27.38 34.37 21.82
CA ALA A 580 27.09 35.77 21.48
C ALA A 580 26.68 36.64 22.68
N LEU A 581 25.99 36.05 23.67
CA LEU A 581 25.42 36.77 24.82
C LEU A 581 26.21 36.57 26.12
N GLN A 582 27.44 36.06 26.05
CA GLN A 582 28.26 35.82 27.25
C GLN A 582 28.55 37.10 28.06
N SER A 583 28.70 38.25 27.39
CA SER A 583 28.89 39.54 28.05
C SER A 583 27.68 39.97 28.90
N ARG A 584 26.50 39.39 28.65
CA ARG A 584 25.25 39.63 29.39
C ARG A 584 24.98 38.54 30.45
N GLY A 585 25.95 37.65 30.70
CA GLY A 585 25.81 36.56 31.66
C GLY A 585 25.07 35.32 31.14
N ILE A 586 24.74 35.28 29.85
CA ILE A 586 24.07 34.14 29.20
C ILE A 586 25.14 33.18 28.65
N LYS A 587 25.21 31.97 29.20
CA LYS A 587 26.30 31.01 28.92
C LYS A 587 26.29 30.47 27.50
N GLU A 588 25.10 30.13 27.00
CA GLU A 588 24.87 29.51 25.71
C GLU A 588 23.66 30.17 25.02
N PHE A 589 23.72 30.40 23.71
CA PHE A 589 22.65 31.02 22.93
C PHE A 589 22.45 30.26 21.63
N TYR A 590 21.37 29.49 21.55
CA TYR A 590 21.15 28.49 20.49
C TYR A 590 20.42 29.04 19.24
N ASP A 591 20.39 30.35 19.04
CA ASP A 591 19.77 30.92 17.86
C ASP A 591 20.50 30.47 16.58
N TYR A 592 19.74 30.17 15.53
CA TYR A 592 20.23 29.57 14.27
C TYR A 592 21.04 28.28 14.45
N ASP A 593 20.72 27.44 15.43
CA ASP A 593 21.38 26.15 15.67
C ASP A 593 21.04 25.08 14.61
N ILE A 594 21.55 25.28 13.39
CA ILE A 594 21.28 24.45 12.21
C ILE A 594 22.52 24.33 11.33
N ALA A 595 22.77 23.12 10.83
CA ALA A 595 23.89 22.82 9.94
C ALA A 595 23.52 21.80 8.86
N LEU A 596 24.13 21.95 7.69
CA LEU A 596 24.02 21.03 6.57
C LEU A 596 25.34 20.27 6.40
N ILE A 597 25.23 18.96 6.16
CA ILE A 597 26.36 18.12 5.83
C ILE A 597 26.22 17.71 4.37
N LYS A 598 27.17 18.13 3.54
CA LYS A 598 27.29 17.64 2.16
C LYS A 598 28.04 16.32 2.18
N LEU A 599 27.50 15.30 1.52
CA LEU A 599 28.07 13.96 1.54
C LEU A 599 29.12 13.79 0.44
N LYS A 600 30.18 13.03 0.75
CA LYS A 600 31.24 12.68 -0.22
C LYS A 600 30.77 11.67 -1.26
N ASN A 601 29.97 10.69 -0.82
CA ASN A 601 29.33 9.69 -1.67
C ASN A 601 27.83 9.82 -1.53
N LYS A 602 27.11 9.62 -2.63
CA LYS A 602 25.64 9.68 -2.62
C LYS A 602 25.04 8.54 -1.79
N ILE A 603 24.01 8.84 -1.02
CA ILE A 603 23.17 7.81 -0.40
C ILE A 603 22.36 7.13 -1.49
N LYS A 604 22.44 5.80 -1.54
CA LYS A 604 21.57 4.99 -2.41
C LYS A 604 20.19 4.88 -1.78
N ILE A 605 19.18 5.42 -2.46
CA ILE A 605 17.80 5.39 -1.97
C ILE A 605 17.29 3.95 -1.92
N SER A 606 16.67 3.59 -0.80
CA SER A 606 16.15 2.24 -0.52
C SER A 606 15.02 2.31 0.50
N GLU A 607 14.42 1.18 0.89
CA GLU A 607 13.45 1.15 2.01
C GLU A 607 14.03 1.64 3.35
N LYS A 608 15.35 1.57 3.52
CA LYS A 608 16.05 1.92 4.77
C LYS A 608 16.70 3.30 4.74
N ALA A 609 16.70 3.96 3.57
CA ALA A 609 17.36 5.25 3.36
C ALA A 609 16.56 6.08 2.35
N ARG A 610 15.81 7.08 2.82
CA ARG A 610 14.95 7.96 2.00
C ARG A 610 14.94 9.38 2.58
N PRO A 611 14.78 10.42 1.75
CA PRO A 611 14.68 11.78 2.26
C PRO A 611 13.39 12.01 3.05
N ILE A 612 13.39 12.89 4.05
CA ILE A 612 12.18 13.43 4.69
C ILE A 612 11.67 14.65 3.89
N CYS A 613 10.37 14.95 3.91
CA CYS A 613 9.86 16.11 3.19
C CYS A 613 10.22 17.41 3.92
N LEU A 614 10.77 18.35 3.17
CA LEU A 614 11.07 19.70 3.64
C LEU A 614 9.95 20.67 3.23
N PRO A 615 9.33 21.43 4.15
CA PRO A 615 8.32 22.44 3.84
C PRO A 615 8.77 23.44 2.78
N CYS A 616 7.79 24.10 2.14
CA CYS A 616 8.01 25.10 1.10
C CYS A 616 8.83 24.62 -0.11
N THR A 617 8.70 23.33 -0.45
CA THR A 617 9.23 22.70 -1.66
C THR A 617 8.10 22.17 -2.53
N GLN A 618 8.37 22.02 -3.83
CA GLN A 618 7.42 21.42 -4.78
C GLN A 618 7.07 19.98 -4.39
N ALA A 619 8.06 19.22 -3.92
CA ALA A 619 7.84 17.86 -3.41
C ALA A 619 6.91 17.86 -2.18
N ALA A 620 7.05 18.81 -1.26
CA ALA A 620 6.13 18.95 -0.14
C ALA A 620 4.72 19.37 -0.58
N SER A 621 4.55 20.23 -1.60
CA SER A 621 3.22 20.59 -2.11
C SER A 621 2.50 19.38 -2.67
N ARG A 622 3.22 18.55 -3.44
CA ARG A 622 2.70 17.29 -3.97
C ARG A 622 2.37 16.30 -2.86
N ALA A 623 3.24 16.15 -1.86
CA ALA A 623 3.00 15.30 -0.69
C ALA A 623 1.80 15.76 0.15
N LEU A 624 1.55 17.07 0.23
CA LEU A 624 0.37 17.67 0.88
C LEU A 624 -0.87 17.69 -0.03
N LYS A 625 -0.76 17.20 -1.27
CA LYS A 625 -1.82 17.20 -2.30
C LYS A 625 -2.37 18.60 -2.59
N LYS A 626 -1.50 19.60 -2.51
CA LYS A 626 -1.82 20.99 -2.85
C LYS A 626 -1.66 21.24 -4.35
N VAL A 627 -2.37 22.24 -4.86
CA VAL A 627 -2.25 22.71 -6.24
C VAL A 627 -0.89 23.38 -6.49
N SER A 628 -0.46 23.45 -7.75
CA SER A 628 0.82 24.06 -8.17
C SER A 628 1.00 25.53 -7.74
N THR A 629 -0.10 26.24 -7.47
CA THR A 629 -0.09 27.64 -6.99
C THR A 629 0.04 27.79 -5.48
N ALA A 630 0.21 26.69 -4.73
CA ALA A 630 0.33 26.75 -3.27
C ALA A 630 1.58 27.52 -2.84
N THR A 631 1.43 28.33 -1.80
CA THR A 631 2.50 29.16 -1.24
C THR A 631 3.15 28.49 -0.03
N CYS A 632 4.31 29.01 0.38
CA CYS A 632 4.97 28.56 1.61
C CYS A 632 4.09 28.79 2.85
N GLN A 633 3.31 29.88 2.88
CA GLN A 633 2.36 30.16 3.95
C GLN A 633 1.22 29.14 4.01
N ASP A 634 0.79 28.60 2.86
CA ASP A 634 -0.22 27.55 2.83
C ASP A 634 0.31 26.25 3.44
N HIS A 635 1.60 25.96 3.27
CA HIS A 635 2.24 24.80 3.92
C HIS A 635 2.31 25.00 5.43
N GLU A 636 2.75 26.18 5.89
CA GLU A 636 2.83 26.51 7.31
C GLU A 636 1.47 26.41 7.99
N LYS A 637 0.42 27.01 7.39
CA LYS A 637 -0.95 26.91 7.89
C LYS A 637 -1.51 25.50 7.90
N GLU A 638 -1.14 24.65 6.93
CA GLU A 638 -1.60 23.26 6.87
C GLU A 638 -0.93 22.38 7.95
N LEU A 639 0.37 22.60 8.17
CA LEU A 639 1.19 21.82 9.09
C LEU A 639 1.04 22.30 10.54
N LEU A 640 0.88 23.60 10.77
CA LEU A 640 0.75 24.22 12.09
C LEU A 640 -0.66 24.79 12.31
N ASN A 641 -1.68 23.96 12.08
CA ASN A 641 -3.09 24.38 12.00
C ASN A 641 -3.86 24.38 13.34
N ARG A 642 -3.21 24.02 14.45
CA ARG A 642 -3.83 23.85 15.79
C ARG A 642 -2.95 24.49 16.86
N ASN A 643 -3.52 24.73 18.04
CA ASN A 643 -2.77 25.21 19.20
C ASN A 643 -1.85 24.11 19.79
N GLU A 644 -2.22 22.84 19.66
CA GLU A 644 -1.38 21.69 19.99
C GLU A 644 -1.32 20.79 18.76
N VAL A 645 -0.15 20.73 18.11
CA VAL A 645 0.05 20.00 16.86
C VAL A 645 0.77 18.70 17.16
N LEU A 646 0.11 17.57 16.89
CA LEU A 646 0.70 16.24 17.03
C LEU A 646 1.95 16.11 16.16
N SER A 647 3.06 15.78 16.80
CA SER A 647 4.38 15.70 16.18
C SER A 647 5.18 14.52 16.76
N GLY A 648 6.33 14.24 16.17
CA GLY A 648 7.22 13.23 16.70
C GLY A 648 8.67 13.46 16.33
N PHE A 649 9.53 12.71 17.00
CA PHE A 649 10.96 12.64 16.76
C PHE A 649 11.45 11.21 16.93
N ILE A 650 12.69 10.92 16.51
CA ILE A 650 13.31 9.62 16.69
C ILE A 650 14.27 9.70 17.88
N SER A 651 14.17 8.73 18.80
CA SER A 651 15.07 8.61 19.95
C SER A 651 15.67 7.21 20.02
N GLU A 652 16.89 7.10 20.55
CA GLU A 652 17.55 5.81 20.75
C GLU A 652 17.33 5.30 22.19
N GLU A 653 16.75 4.11 22.34
CA GLU A 653 16.53 3.43 23.61
C GLU A 653 17.49 2.26 23.81
N LYS A 654 17.96 2.10 25.06
CA LYS A 654 18.72 0.92 25.49
C LYS A 654 17.77 -0.06 26.15
N ILE A 655 17.59 -1.24 25.57
CA ILE A 655 16.84 -2.32 26.22
C ILE A 655 17.75 -3.00 27.26
N LYS A 656 17.31 -3.02 28.53
CA LYS A 656 18.06 -3.62 29.65
C LYS A 656 18.05 -5.16 29.70
N LYS A 657 17.65 -5.86 28.63
CA LYS A 657 17.55 -7.34 28.61
C LYS A 657 18.45 -7.92 27.51
N GLU A 658 19.51 -8.59 27.98
CA GLU A 658 20.42 -9.52 27.30
C GLU A 658 20.78 -9.22 25.83
N GLN A 659 22.01 -8.73 25.66
CA GLN A 659 22.62 -8.13 24.46
C GLN A 659 22.28 -6.64 24.30
N ASP A 660 23.31 -5.80 24.26
CA ASP A 660 23.26 -4.34 24.08
C ASP A 660 22.63 -3.92 22.73
N GLN A 661 21.37 -4.29 22.50
CA GLN A 661 20.64 -3.95 21.30
C GLN A 661 20.03 -2.56 21.49
N LYS A 662 20.59 -1.58 20.78
CA LYS A 662 20.04 -0.21 20.72
C LYS A 662 18.89 -0.21 19.71
N ILE A 663 17.71 0.20 20.15
CA ILE A 663 16.54 0.33 19.28
C ILE A 663 16.23 1.82 19.10
N THR A 664 16.07 2.25 17.86
CA THR A 664 15.54 3.59 17.55
C THR A 664 14.03 3.52 17.48
N ASP A 665 13.35 4.37 18.24
CA ASP A 665 11.89 4.40 18.33
C ASP A 665 11.33 5.80 18.04
N LYS A 666 10.10 5.85 17.50
CA LYS A 666 9.37 7.10 17.28
C LYS A 666 8.75 7.54 18.60
N LYS A 667 9.10 8.74 19.04
CA LYS A 667 8.55 9.38 20.23
C LYS A 667 7.53 10.44 19.84
N THR A 668 6.44 10.49 20.59
CA THR A 668 5.30 11.39 20.35
C THR A 668 5.40 12.61 21.25
N THR A 669 5.21 13.79 20.68
CA THR A 669 5.19 15.08 21.38
C THR A 669 4.25 16.06 20.66
N TYR A 670 3.98 17.22 21.24
CA TYR A 670 3.10 18.22 20.64
C TYR A 670 3.82 19.56 20.52
N ILE A 671 3.78 20.15 19.32
CA ILE A 671 4.21 21.53 19.12
C ILE A 671 3.14 22.44 19.70
N GLN A 672 3.55 23.26 20.66
CA GLN A 672 2.72 24.27 21.30
C GLN A 672 2.74 25.52 20.42
N HIS A 673 1.59 25.84 19.81
CA HIS A 673 1.41 26.89 18.82
C HIS A 673 0.18 27.74 19.18
N GLY A 674 -0.03 28.87 18.49
CA GLY A 674 -1.13 29.79 18.78
C GLY A 674 -1.14 30.22 20.25
N ASP A 675 -2.29 30.08 20.91
CA ASP A 675 -2.50 30.52 22.30
C ASP A 675 -1.60 29.80 23.33
N LYS A 676 -1.09 28.61 22.98
CA LYS A 676 -0.26 27.79 23.88
C LYS A 676 1.22 28.14 23.80
N LEU A 677 1.65 28.85 22.76
CA LEU A 677 3.07 29.14 22.50
C LEU A 677 3.74 29.84 23.68
N CYS A 678 3.14 30.92 24.20
CA CYS A 678 3.74 31.72 25.27
C CYS A 678 3.95 30.91 26.55
N THR A 679 2.94 30.13 26.95
CA THR A 679 3.03 29.24 28.13
C THR A 679 4.11 28.17 28.00
N CYS A 680 4.47 27.79 26.77
CA CYS A 680 5.56 26.87 26.49
C CYS A 680 6.91 27.57 26.59
N VAL A 681 7.05 28.71 25.90
CA VAL A 681 8.31 29.46 25.78
C VAL A 681 8.77 30.01 27.13
N GLU A 682 7.87 30.53 27.97
CA GLU A 682 8.21 31.05 29.30
C GLU A 682 8.97 30.06 30.19
N LYS A 683 8.75 28.75 29.99
CA LYS A 683 9.48 27.69 30.72
C LYS A 683 10.96 27.61 30.39
N ALA A 684 11.43 28.28 29.33
CA ALA A 684 12.85 28.43 29.03
C ALA A 684 13.62 29.07 30.20
N MET A 685 13.00 30.00 30.93
CA MET A 685 13.64 30.68 32.07
C MET A 685 13.90 29.73 33.26
N GLU A 686 13.24 28.57 33.31
CA GLU A 686 13.47 27.55 34.32
C GLU A 686 14.70 26.65 33.98
N ALA A 687 15.30 26.83 32.81
CA ALA A 687 16.51 26.10 32.42
C ALA A 687 17.72 26.59 33.22
N ARG A 688 18.56 25.65 33.70
CA ARG A 688 19.79 25.96 34.47
C ARG A 688 20.76 26.90 33.75
N ILE A 689 20.72 26.95 32.42
CA ILE A 689 21.57 27.83 31.62
C ILE A 689 21.06 29.29 31.56
N TYR A 690 19.82 29.54 31.99
CA TYR A 690 19.11 30.82 31.87
C TYR A 690 18.58 31.36 33.21
N GLU A 691 19.09 30.88 34.36
CA GLU A 691 18.66 31.32 35.70
C GLU A 691 18.72 32.84 35.93
N ASN A 692 19.60 33.56 35.21
CA ASN A 692 19.77 35.02 35.32
C ASN A 692 19.09 35.83 34.20
N VAL A 693 18.31 35.18 33.34
CA VAL A 693 17.61 35.85 32.23
C VAL A 693 16.30 36.43 32.77
N THR A 694 16.03 37.70 32.49
CA THR A 694 14.81 38.40 32.96
C THR A 694 13.69 38.42 31.93
N ARG A 695 14.02 38.34 30.64
CA ARG A 695 13.09 38.35 29.51
C ARG A 695 13.35 37.16 28.62
N VAL A 696 12.32 36.34 28.39
CA VAL A 696 12.46 35.11 27.61
C VAL A 696 12.85 35.36 26.15
N SER A 697 12.43 36.50 25.58
CA SER A 697 12.80 36.95 24.24
C SER A 697 14.31 37.17 24.03
N GLU A 698 15.10 37.28 25.11
CA GLU A 698 16.56 37.39 25.03
C GLU A 698 17.23 36.08 24.62
N VAL A 699 16.58 34.95 24.88
CA VAL A 699 17.17 33.60 24.68
C VAL A 699 16.32 32.70 23.80
N VAL A 700 15.01 32.94 23.72
CA VAL A 700 14.10 32.26 22.79
C VAL A 700 13.65 33.26 21.73
N THR A 701 14.15 33.07 20.52
CA THR A 701 13.84 33.87 19.35
C THR A 701 12.68 33.26 18.55
N ASP A 702 12.07 34.01 17.63
CA ASP A 702 10.97 33.53 16.78
C ASP A 702 11.36 32.40 15.82
N ARG A 703 12.65 32.01 15.81
CA ARG A 703 13.18 30.84 15.12
C ARG A 703 12.83 29.54 15.83
N PHE A 704 12.43 29.56 17.10
CA PHE A 704 12.14 28.34 17.86
C PHE A 704 10.69 27.88 17.75
N LEU A 705 10.51 26.56 17.59
CA LEU A 705 9.31 25.83 17.96
C LEU A 705 9.50 25.27 19.37
N CYS A 706 8.41 25.19 20.14
CA CYS A 706 8.42 24.67 21.50
C CYS A 706 7.53 23.43 21.62
N THR A 707 8.03 22.37 22.24
CA THR A 707 7.29 21.13 22.51
C THR A 707 7.38 20.74 23.99
N GLY A 708 6.55 19.79 24.41
CA GLY A 708 6.47 19.35 25.80
C GLY A 708 5.41 20.10 26.60
N GLY A 709 4.90 19.44 27.65
CA GLY A 709 4.06 20.08 28.66
C GLY A 709 2.57 20.22 28.37
N SER A 710 2.03 19.45 27.43
CA SER A 710 0.59 19.34 27.26
C SER A 710 -0.07 18.87 28.55
N SER A 711 -1.13 19.57 28.94
CA SER A 711 -1.99 19.15 30.04
C SER A 711 -2.92 17.99 29.66
N LEU A 712 -3.09 17.74 28.35
CA LEU A 712 -4.05 16.78 27.81
C LEU A 712 -3.40 15.46 27.42
N PHE A 713 -2.11 15.49 27.07
CA PHE A 713 -1.42 14.33 26.52
C PHE A 713 -0.12 14.04 27.27
N LYS A 714 0.20 12.74 27.38
CA LYS A 714 1.50 12.29 27.87
C LYS A 714 2.53 12.44 26.76
N GLU A 715 3.52 13.31 26.97
CA GLU A 715 4.54 13.64 25.98
C GLU A 715 5.88 12.96 26.28
N SER A 716 6.65 12.70 25.22
CA SER A 716 8.07 12.37 25.32
C SER A 716 8.93 13.63 25.20
N ILE A 717 10.06 13.64 25.90
CA ILE A 717 11.06 14.72 25.88
C ILE A 717 12.37 14.18 25.31
N THR A 718 13.09 15.03 24.58
CA THR A 718 14.32 14.66 23.88
C THR A 718 15.47 14.36 24.84
N CYS A 719 16.41 13.54 24.36
CA CYS A 719 17.67 13.28 25.02
C CYS A 719 18.84 14.01 24.39
N LYS A 720 19.94 14.18 25.13
CA LYS A 720 21.19 14.74 24.58
C LYS A 720 21.66 14.05 23.29
N GLY A 721 21.45 12.73 23.19
CA GLY A 721 21.78 11.95 21.99
C GLY A 721 20.82 12.14 20.82
N ASP A 722 19.67 12.78 21.01
CA ASP A 722 18.64 13.03 19.99
C ASP A 722 18.85 14.38 19.27
N SER A 723 19.76 15.20 19.78
CA SER A 723 20.13 16.53 19.27
C SER A 723 20.49 16.50 17.79
N GLY A 724 19.99 17.48 17.03
CA GLY A 724 20.10 17.54 15.57
C GLY A 724 19.13 16.65 14.82
N GLY A 725 18.38 15.79 15.51
CA GLY A 725 17.31 14.99 14.91
C GLY A 725 16.17 15.83 14.34
N SER A 726 15.35 15.19 13.51
CA SER A 726 14.18 15.82 12.91
C SER A 726 12.99 15.86 13.88
N LEU A 727 12.43 17.04 14.11
CA LEU A 727 11.05 17.19 14.60
C LEU A 727 10.12 17.19 13.38
N PHE A 728 9.21 16.23 13.33
CA PHE A 728 8.37 16.02 12.15
C PHE A 728 6.88 15.89 12.48
N ILE A 729 6.07 16.21 11.47
CA ILE A 729 4.62 16.06 11.49
C ILE A 729 4.23 15.00 10.45
N GLN A 730 3.32 14.12 10.83
CA GLN A 730 2.72 13.16 9.91
C GLN A 730 1.40 13.71 9.38
N LYS A 731 1.29 13.87 8.06
CA LYS A 731 0.10 14.41 7.39
C LYS A 731 -0.08 13.71 6.05
N LYS A 732 -1.31 13.30 5.71
CA LYS A 732 -1.63 12.54 4.48
C LYS A 732 -0.65 11.37 4.24
N ARG A 733 -0.38 10.60 5.32
CA ARG A 733 0.55 9.46 5.37
C ARG A 733 1.99 9.76 4.94
N ARG A 734 2.37 11.03 4.95
CA ARG A 734 3.72 11.52 4.64
C ARG A 734 4.29 12.25 5.86
N TYR A 735 5.61 12.28 5.93
CA TYR A 735 6.38 12.85 7.04
C TYR A 735 7.10 14.12 6.60
N PHE A 736 6.84 15.22 7.33
CA PHE A 736 7.37 16.55 7.05
C PHE A 736 8.22 17.02 8.21
N GLN A 737 9.49 17.33 7.95
CA GLN A 737 10.36 17.92 8.96
C GLN A 737 10.05 19.41 9.10
N VAL A 738 9.56 19.80 10.28
CA VAL A 738 9.23 21.21 10.57
C VAL A 738 10.24 21.85 11.51
N GLY A 739 11.05 21.04 12.20
CA GLY A 739 12.12 21.54 13.06
C GLY A 739 13.36 20.66 13.14
N VAL A 740 14.43 21.24 13.67
CA VAL A 740 15.66 20.55 14.06
C VAL A 740 15.78 20.61 15.58
N ILE A 741 15.91 19.44 16.24
CA ILE A 741 16.06 19.37 17.70
C ILE A 741 17.33 20.11 18.11
N SER A 742 17.19 21.12 18.98
CA SER A 742 18.29 21.98 19.39
C SER A 742 18.64 21.79 20.87
N TRP A 743 17.77 22.19 21.79
CA TRP A 743 18.05 22.13 23.24
C TRP A 743 16.76 21.97 24.05
N GLY A 744 16.88 21.56 25.32
CA GLY A 744 15.75 21.38 26.24
C GLY A 744 16.01 21.97 27.63
N THR A 745 14.94 22.24 28.39
CA THR A 745 15.04 22.88 29.72
C THR A 745 15.65 21.98 30.78
N MET A 746 15.57 20.67 30.61
CA MET A 746 16.04 19.67 31.56
C MET A 746 16.50 18.37 30.90
N ASP A 747 17.48 17.71 31.51
CA ASP A 747 17.98 16.40 31.09
C ASP A 747 17.18 15.29 31.81
N VAL A 748 16.21 14.70 31.12
CA VAL A 748 15.28 13.69 31.67
C VAL A 748 15.48 12.32 31.05
N CYS A 749 16.68 12.04 30.53
CA CYS A 749 16.99 10.81 29.81
C CYS A 749 16.81 9.51 30.59
N ASP A 750 16.81 9.57 31.93
CA ASP A 750 16.53 8.42 32.80
C ASP A 750 15.06 8.32 33.23
N LEU A 751 14.24 9.35 32.97
CA LEU A 751 12.83 9.50 33.39
C LEU A 751 11.86 9.54 32.19
N ARG A 752 12.28 8.99 31.04
CA ARG A 752 11.62 9.15 29.72
C ARG A 752 10.12 8.88 29.69
N ASP A 753 9.64 7.97 30.53
CA ASP A 753 8.23 7.59 30.59
C ASP A 753 7.37 8.53 31.43
N THR A 754 7.93 9.44 32.23
CA THR A 754 7.16 10.42 33.01
C THR A 754 7.99 11.69 33.20
N PRO A 755 8.23 12.47 32.13
CA PRO A 755 8.97 13.71 32.26
C PRO A 755 8.19 14.71 33.15
N PRO A 756 8.88 15.60 33.89
CA PRO A 756 8.24 16.66 34.65
C PRO A 756 7.32 17.53 33.78
N ALA A 757 6.22 18.01 34.35
CA ALA A 757 5.22 18.79 33.61
C ALA A 757 5.75 20.11 33.02
N ASN A 758 6.87 20.63 33.54
CA ASN A 758 7.56 21.83 33.06
C ASN A 758 8.74 21.54 32.10
N ALA A 759 9.01 20.26 31.76
CA ALA A 759 9.99 19.90 30.75
C ALA A 759 9.57 20.44 29.38
N ARG A 760 10.46 21.18 28.70
CA ARG A 760 10.23 21.68 27.33
C ARG A 760 11.46 21.41 26.47
N ASP A 761 11.20 21.17 25.19
CA ASP A 761 12.22 21.13 24.15
C ASP A 761 12.00 22.24 23.13
N PHE A 762 13.11 22.78 22.64
CA PHE A 762 13.17 23.86 21.67
C PHE A 762 13.86 23.39 20.40
N HIS A 763 13.26 23.74 19.26
CA HIS A 763 13.66 23.24 17.94
C HIS A 763 13.77 24.39 16.96
N ILE A 764 14.77 24.40 16.09
CA ILE A 764 14.88 25.43 15.05
C ILE A 764 13.83 25.18 13.97
N SER A 765 12.93 26.14 13.79
CA SER A 765 11.87 26.14 12.79
C SER A 765 12.45 26.20 11.38
N ILE A 766 12.13 25.20 10.57
CA ILE A 766 12.52 25.16 9.16
C ILE A 766 11.98 26.38 8.40
N PHE A 767 10.74 26.79 8.68
CA PHE A 767 10.10 27.94 8.02
C PHE A 767 10.90 29.23 8.20
N LYS A 768 11.57 29.39 9.35
CA LYS A 768 12.31 30.61 9.72
C LYS A 768 13.73 30.67 9.16
N VAL A 769 14.27 29.53 8.72
CA VAL A 769 15.63 29.42 8.12
C VAL A 769 15.61 29.05 6.63
N LEU A 770 14.43 29.10 5.99
CA LEU A 770 14.25 28.79 4.57
C LEU A 770 15.19 29.53 3.62
N PRO A 771 15.46 30.85 3.77
CA PRO A 771 16.35 31.55 2.85
C PRO A 771 17.76 30.94 2.81
N TRP A 772 18.27 30.50 3.97
CA TRP A 772 19.57 29.84 4.07
C TRP A 772 19.54 28.43 3.48
N LEU A 773 18.47 27.66 3.74
CA LEU A 773 18.28 26.33 3.14
C LEU A 773 18.20 26.41 1.61
N GLN A 774 17.41 27.36 1.07
CA GLN A 774 17.30 27.62 -0.37
C GLN A 774 18.66 27.90 -1.01
N LYS A 775 19.49 28.74 -0.36
CA LYS A 775 20.82 29.09 -0.86
C LYS A 775 21.72 27.87 -1.08
N HIS A 776 21.64 26.86 -0.21
CA HIS A 776 22.53 25.69 -0.26
C HIS A 776 21.93 24.51 -1.02
N LEU A 777 20.59 24.38 -1.02
CA LEU A 777 19.89 23.19 -1.49
C LEU A 777 19.19 23.36 -2.84
N ALA A 778 19.10 24.58 -3.40
CA ALA A 778 18.36 24.85 -4.65
C ALA A 778 18.86 24.06 -5.88
N SER A 779 20.09 23.53 -5.87
CA SER A 779 20.58 22.63 -6.93
C SER A 779 20.01 21.21 -6.86
N ASP A 780 19.56 20.79 -5.69
CA ASP A 780 19.13 19.41 -5.39
C ASP A 780 17.64 19.33 -5.00
N ILE A 781 17.03 20.45 -4.59
CA ILE A 781 15.66 20.52 -4.08
C ILE A 781 14.95 21.73 -4.70
N ASP A 782 13.80 21.48 -5.34
CA ASP A 782 12.94 22.51 -5.92
C ASP A 782 12.09 23.20 -4.86
N PHE A 783 12.44 24.43 -4.52
CA PHE A 783 11.67 25.27 -3.60
C PHE A 783 10.50 25.97 -4.31
N LEU A 784 9.46 26.31 -3.54
CA LEU A 784 8.38 27.16 -4.02
C LEU A 784 8.90 28.57 -4.33
N PRO A 785 8.29 29.28 -5.32
CA PRO A 785 8.64 30.66 -5.62
C PRO A 785 8.57 31.55 -4.37
N LYS A 786 9.47 32.53 -4.27
CA LYS A 786 9.47 33.50 -3.18
C LYS A 786 8.19 34.33 -3.23
N THR A 787 7.20 33.99 -2.43
CA THR A 787 6.29 34.99 -1.87
C THR A 787 7.08 35.76 -0.83
N GLU A 788 7.10 37.09 -0.93
CA GLU A 788 7.60 37.97 0.13
C GLU A 788 6.94 37.54 1.45
N LEU A 789 7.71 36.84 2.30
CA LEU A 789 7.35 36.71 3.69
C LEU A 789 7.39 38.13 4.22
N LYS A 790 6.21 38.76 4.37
CA LYS A 790 6.11 39.93 5.23
C LYS A 790 6.77 39.54 6.54
N GLU A 791 7.76 40.31 6.99
CA GLU A 791 8.29 40.20 8.35
C GLU A 791 7.06 40.24 9.28
N GLY A 792 6.66 39.07 9.76
CA GLY A 792 5.58 38.97 10.72
C GLY A 792 6.05 39.62 12.02
N GLU A 793 5.09 40.12 12.80
CA GLU A 793 5.36 40.58 14.16
C GLU A 793 6.15 39.50 14.93
N GLU A 794 7.15 39.90 15.70
CA GLU A 794 7.95 38.99 16.53
C GLU A 794 7.03 38.31 17.57
N LEU A 795 6.45 37.16 17.22
CA LEU A 795 5.43 36.46 18.02
C LEU A 795 5.87 36.21 19.47
N ILE A 796 7.15 35.95 19.70
CA ILE A 796 7.68 35.72 21.04
C ILE A 796 7.82 37.02 21.84
N SER A 797 8.09 38.16 21.18
CA SER A 797 8.08 39.47 21.84
C SER A 797 6.69 39.84 22.36
N MET A 798 5.62 39.27 21.77
CA MET A 798 4.24 39.48 22.21
C MET A 798 3.86 38.66 23.43
N CYS A 799 4.60 37.60 23.76
CA CYS A 799 4.39 36.83 24.99
C CYS A 799 4.75 37.62 26.25
N GLU A 800 5.45 38.75 26.11
CA GLU A 800 5.87 39.62 27.20
C GLU A 800 4.97 40.85 27.38
N LYS A 801 3.92 40.99 26.55
CA LYS A 801 2.87 42.02 26.66
C LYS A 801 1.65 41.45 27.34
#